data_AF-A0A8H6XZ31-F1
#
_entry.id   AF-A0A8H6XZ31-F1
#
_cell.length_a   1.000
_cell.length_b   1.000
_cell.length_c   1.000
_cell.angle_alpha   90.00
_cell.angle_beta   90.00
_cell.angle_gamma   90.00
#
_symmetry.space_group_name_H-M   'P 1'
#
loop_
_entity.id
_entity.type
_entity.pdbx_description
1 polymer ?
#
loop_
_entity_poly.entity_id
_entity_poly.type
_entity_poly.pdbx_seq_one_letter_code
_entity_poly.pdbx_strand_id
1 'polypeptide(L)'
;MTLGTAPIRTQFQRLLLDPIAAVQDHLLGPIIIILDALDECGDAESQESLISLLVDENMTLLFVSAGILPSLKCSSTSPRMPHFNICGLEDSHVLNAEVPDLSDRIEAHIPAELKYASSFWAKHLEDAGLENEILAELKGLINIRFFYWLEVLSLLNQVPTAIESLQITRSYVPQTDAVFQILLQDAIRFLGGFSPLISQSAPHIYISALPFAPRESSIRKQFAPAFPQAAQFTGPLGNNWSSTLKVFQGYTHWIWSVALSPDGKQIVSGSWDKTVRIWDSETGNVIMCKEHTMMIQAVAYSPDGQHIAVGIGNHPNFDETSVFLDDSPYISGTIRRYDSNTGALVGSPFGTEHVLSIMYSPDGNSLVFAYWDDKRFRLWDLMTGTVVRVFEGHTGPVRSVAFSPDGSRIASGSADRTVRVWDLYGNLVAGPFEGHNDIIHCVSFAPDGNLIVSGSADKTLRVWDSATGVAVGRPFEGHQRNIYSAAFSPDGTRIVSGSHDYTVRVWDSTNGSVIAGPFEGHQSPVTSVAFDPDGKRIVSGSVDSTIRVWDAELKVAAIEEFPDHADSVTSVSYSPDGEHIITGSFSGAVQVWNSKTGLLVAGPLELEGPMSSRSLSTDGERIVCIGEGELKIWNYKSGTVVTRLFEKELGPTSSYAEYGGISRCKFSPDGNHIALVLWNNGNIIRILNSNGDDAISPSFDGNTNGVACIAFSPDGGQIATQCMDGTIRVWDFKTGALLVGPLESAHSAEKYITFDGRYLVFSPDSKYLASTDTPTSTVRLWDSARGAAAAEPFPELAGYVTSLAFSPDGTRIVSGSVGSTLRVWDTHTGATVAGPFKGHTSNVESVAFAPDGKRVASGSRDKTIRVWEIEPLDGWGEHPCFEDGWLMNSSSERILWVPPWLRDGLYLPWNSLVICSRGTTKLDLSQFVHGTDWIKCREAIREIFEEEL
;
A
#
# COMPACT_ATOMS: atom_id res chain seq x y z
N MET A 1 48.61 31.02 -51.23
CA MET A 1 47.13 31.01 -51.17
C MET A 1 46.74 31.34 -49.75
N THR A 2 46.04 32.46 -49.56
CA THR A 2 45.32 32.79 -48.32
C THR A 2 44.31 31.70 -48.02
N LEU A 3 44.26 31.19 -46.78
CA LEU A 3 43.39 30.06 -46.40
C LEU A 3 41.93 30.25 -46.83
N GLY A 4 41.42 31.49 -46.83
CA GLY A 4 40.05 31.82 -47.22
C GLY A 4 39.68 31.59 -48.69
N THR A 5 40.60 31.16 -49.57
CA THR A 5 40.28 30.83 -50.97
C THR A 5 40.50 29.36 -51.32
N ALA A 6 40.75 28.49 -50.33
CA ALA A 6 40.92 27.06 -50.55
C ALA A 6 39.56 26.33 -50.50
N PRO A 7 39.39 25.17 -51.17
CA PRO A 7 38.18 24.35 -51.05
C PRO A 7 37.91 23.98 -49.59
N ILE A 8 36.63 23.93 -49.20
CA ILE A 8 36.21 23.74 -47.80
C ILE A 8 36.78 22.45 -47.17
N ARG A 9 36.91 21.37 -47.96
CA ARG A 9 37.61 20.13 -47.56
C ARG A 9 39.06 20.38 -47.13
N THR A 10 39.79 21.21 -47.88
CA THR A 10 41.19 21.54 -47.59
C THR A 10 41.33 22.44 -46.37
N GLN A 11 40.36 23.34 -46.17
CA GLN A 11 40.31 24.16 -44.96
C GLN A 11 40.01 23.30 -43.73
N PHE A 12 39.02 22.41 -43.82
CA PHE A 12 38.63 21.47 -42.76
C PHE A 12 39.79 20.57 -42.32
N GLN A 13 40.49 19.97 -43.29
CA GLN A 13 41.67 19.15 -43.02
C GLN A 13 42.76 19.95 -42.28
N ARG A 14 43.10 21.15 -42.76
CA ARG A 14 44.23 21.93 -42.21
C ARG A 14 43.94 22.65 -40.90
N LEU A 15 42.69 23.03 -40.67
CA LEU A 15 42.30 23.81 -39.50
C LEU A 15 41.82 22.93 -38.35
N LEU A 16 41.25 21.75 -38.64
CA LEU A 16 40.68 20.88 -37.63
C LEU A 16 41.47 19.57 -37.50
N LEU A 17 41.58 18.79 -38.58
CA LEU A 17 42.13 17.43 -38.52
C LEU A 17 43.66 17.39 -38.32
N ASP A 18 44.42 18.19 -39.06
CA ASP A 18 45.90 18.21 -38.95
C ASP A 18 46.37 18.64 -37.55
N PRO A 19 45.80 19.68 -36.90
CA PRO A 19 46.15 20.02 -35.52
C PRO A 19 45.77 18.92 -34.53
N ILE A 20 44.58 18.31 -34.66
CA ILE A 20 44.14 17.23 -33.76
C ILE A 20 45.06 16.02 -33.87
N ALA A 21 45.40 15.61 -35.09
CA ALA A 21 46.34 14.52 -35.33
C ALA A 21 47.73 14.81 -34.72
N ALA A 22 48.16 16.07 -34.72
CA ALA A 22 49.44 16.48 -34.13
C ALA A 22 49.45 16.47 -32.58
N VAL A 23 48.29 16.55 -31.93
CA VAL A 23 48.17 16.53 -30.45
C VAL A 23 47.51 15.26 -29.90
N GLN A 24 47.15 14.31 -30.76
CA GLN A 24 46.42 13.09 -30.40
C GLN A 24 47.11 12.26 -29.31
N ASP A 25 48.45 12.16 -29.37
CA ASP A 25 49.26 11.40 -28.39
C ASP A 25 49.36 12.09 -27.01
N HIS A 26 48.77 13.28 -26.84
CA HIS A 26 48.85 14.09 -25.62
C HIS A 26 47.48 14.39 -25.01
N LEU A 27 46.40 13.88 -25.59
CA LEU A 27 45.03 14.11 -25.12
C LEU A 27 44.54 12.92 -24.29
N LEU A 28 44.32 13.15 -23.01
CA LEU A 28 43.80 12.15 -22.06
C LEU A 28 42.27 12.28 -22.00
N GLY A 29 41.56 11.60 -22.90
CA GLY A 29 40.10 11.45 -22.87
C GLY A 29 39.38 11.80 -24.18
N PRO A 30 38.05 11.55 -24.26
CA PRO A 30 37.25 11.90 -25.43
C PRO A 30 37.16 13.42 -25.62
N ILE A 31 37.36 13.87 -26.86
CA ILE A 31 37.36 15.30 -27.22
C ILE A 31 35.99 15.65 -27.78
N ILE A 32 35.34 16.64 -27.17
CA ILE A 32 34.12 17.25 -27.69
C ILE A 32 34.52 18.49 -28.48
N ILE A 33 34.20 18.52 -29.77
CA ILE A 33 34.40 19.68 -30.64
C ILE A 33 33.04 20.36 -30.81
N ILE A 34 32.92 21.58 -30.29
CA ILE A 34 31.72 22.40 -30.47
C ILE A 34 32.00 23.36 -31.63
N LEU A 35 31.27 23.19 -32.72
CA LEU A 35 31.27 24.11 -33.85
C LEU A 35 30.19 25.17 -33.61
N ASP A 36 30.57 26.23 -32.90
CA ASP A 36 29.75 27.42 -32.73
C ASP A 36 29.81 28.22 -34.04
N ALA A 37 28.65 28.65 -34.58
CA ALA A 37 28.48 29.40 -35.83
C ALA A 37 28.34 28.63 -37.18
N LEU A 38 27.69 27.46 -37.19
CA LEU A 38 27.29 26.78 -38.45
C LEU A 38 26.31 27.63 -39.29
N ASP A 39 25.44 28.39 -38.61
CA ASP A 39 24.46 29.32 -39.16
C ASP A 39 25.08 30.61 -39.72
N GLU A 40 26.26 31.02 -39.22
CA GLU A 40 27.02 32.15 -39.76
C GLU A 40 28.01 31.75 -40.88
N CYS A 41 28.06 30.46 -41.23
CA CYS A 41 29.05 29.94 -42.16
C CYS A 41 28.56 30.06 -43.62
N GLY A 42 29.00 31.10 -44.33
CA GLY A 42 28.94 31.17 -45.80
C GLY A 42 27.53 31.12 -46.44
N ASP A 43 27.46 30.65 -47.68
CA ASP A 43 26.20 30.41 -48.41
C ASP A 43 25.70 28.97 -48.24
N ALA A 44 24.45 28.70 -48.62
CA ALA A 44 23.80 27.41 -48.43
C ALA A 44 24.59 26.23 -49.06
N GLU A 45 25.26 26.46 -50.19
CA GLU A 45 26.08 25.45 -50.87
C GLU A 45 27.36 25.12 -50.08
N SER A 46 27.97 26.12 -49.44
CA SER A 46 29.10 25.94 -48.53
C SER A 46 28.69 25.22 -47.24
N GLN A 47 27.49 25.51 -46.70
CA GLN A 47 26.93 24.83 -45.53
C GLN A 47 26.66 23.36 -45.83
N GLU A 48 26.02 23.04 -46.96
CA GLU A 48 25.75 21.67 -47.40
C GLU A 48 27.06 20.90 -47.67
N SER A 49 28.05 21.56 -48.24
CA SER A 49 29.38 20.98 -48.45
C SER A 49 30.13 20.71 -47.13
N LEU A 50 29.95 21.55 -46.11
CA LEU A 50 30.54 21.36 -44.78
C LEU A 50 29.84 20.22 -44.03
N ILE A 51 28.51 20.17 -44.09
CA ILE A 51 27.70 19.11 -43.45
C ILE A 51 28.01 17.75 -44.09
N SER A 52 28.06 17.67 -45.42
CA SER A 52 28.43 16.42 -46.11
C SER A 52 29.84 15.96 -45.74
N LEU A 53 30.81 16.87 -45.57
CA LEU A 53 32.16 16.54 -45.11
C LEU A 53 32.21 15.94 -43.70
N LEU A 54 31.43 16.50 -42.78
CA LEU A 54 31.34 16.04 -41.39
C LEU A 54 30.61 14.68 -41.28
N VAL A 55 29.79 14.30 -42.27
CA VAL A 55 29.08 13.01 -42.35
C VAL A 55 29.92 11.93 -43.05
N ASP A 56 30.75 12.30 -44.04
CA ASP A 56 31.43 11.39 -44.95
C ASP A 56 32.83 10.96 -44.47
N GLU A 57 33.53 11.80 -43.69
CA GLU A 57 34.77 11.37 -43.02
C GLU A 57 34.42 10.70 -41.69
N ASN A 58 35.04 9.55 -41.42
CA ASN A 58 34.87 8.61 -40.30
C ASN A 58 35.06 9.20 -38.87
N MET A 59 34.75 10.48 -38.67
CA MET A 59 34.60 11.15 -37.41
C MET A 59 33.27 10.71 -36.79
N THR A 60 33.31 10.22 -35.56
CA THR A 60 32.13 10.00 -34.72
C THR A 60 31.56 11.36 -34.30
N LEU A 61 31.05 12.14 -35.26
CA LEU A 61 30.41 13.43 -35.06
C LEU A 61 28.90 13.21 -34.99
N LEU A 62 28.36 13.33 -33.78
CA LEU A 62 26.93 13.39 -33.54
C LEU A 62 26.36 14.68 -34.15
N PHE A 63 25.73 14.56 -35.33
CA PHE A 63 24.91 15.63 -35.87
C PHE A 63 23.56 15.68 -35.15
N VAL A 64 23.32 16.79 -34.46
CA VAL A 64 22.04 17.18 -33.88
C VAL A 64 21.30 18.05 -34.91
N SER A 65 20.89 17.43 -36.01
CA SER A 65 19.68 17.81 -36.76
C SER A 65 19.32 16.64 -37.69
N ALA A 66 18.14 16.05 -37.48
CA ALA A 66 17.56 14.93 -38.25
C ALA A 66 18.19 13.52 -38.12
N GLY A 67 19.25 13.29 -37.34
CA GLY A 67 20.06 12.05 -37.42
C GLY A 67 19.93 10.99 -36.31
N ILE A 68 19.03 11.10 -35.33
CA ILE A 68 19.07 10.24 -34.11
C ILE A 68 18.19 8.98 -34.21
N LEU A 69 17.01 9.08 -34.82
CA LEU A 69 16.10 7.95 -35.08
C LEU A 69 16.60 6.91 -36.10
N PRO A 70 17.53 7.18 -37.05
CA PRO A 70 18.10 6.17 -37.94
C PRO A 70 18.87 5.04 -37.24
N SER A 71 19.32 5.21 -36.00
CA SER A 71 19.88 4.11 -35.20
C SER A 71 18.80 3.11 -34.72
N LEU A 72 17.53 3.51 -34.82
CA LEU A 72 16.33 2.72 -34.51
C LEU A 72 15.56 2.31 -35.79
N LYS A 73 16.10 2.55 -37.00
CA LYS A 73 15.41 2.38 -38.30
C LYS A 73 14.94 0.95 -38.58
N CYS A 74 13.83 0.84 -39.32
CA CYS A 74 13.32 -0.40 -39.90
C CYS A 74 14.15 -0.88 -41.12
N SER A 75 15.00 -1.89 -40.94
CA SER A 75 15.25 -2.97 -41.93
C SER A 75 15.86 -4.18 -41.21
N SER A 76 15.25 -5.35 -41.39
CA SER A 76 15.33 -6.56 -40.55
C SER A 76 16.70 -7.27 -40.41
N THR A 77 17.82 -6.68 -40.85
CA THR A 77 19.10 -7.42 -41.01
C THR A 77 20.36 -6.77 -40.42
N SER A 78 20.27 -5.71 -39.59
CA SER A 78 21.46 -5.04 -39.03
C SER A 78 21.75 -5.40 -37.56
N PRO A 79 22.99 -5.79 -37.19
CA PRO A 79 23.39 -6.17 -35.82
C PRO A 79 23.52 -4.98 -34.84
N ARG A 80 23.01 -3.79 -35.18
CA ARG A 80 23.10 -2.57 -34.36
C ARG A 80 21.76 -2.15 -33.72
N MET A 81 20.72 -2.98 -33.83
CA MET A 81 19.35 -2.63 -33.42
C MET A 81 18.95 -3.31 -32.09
N PRO A 82 18.03 -2.71 -31.31
CA PRO A 82 17.46 -3.36 -30.15
C PRO A 82 16.66 -4.60 -30.59
N HIS A 83 17.06 -5.77 -30.09
CA HIS A 83 16.39 -7.04 -30.35
C HIS A 83 16.24 -7.84 -29.05
N PHE A 84 15.39 -8.86 -29.09
CA PHE A 84 15.18 -9.77 -27.98
C PHE A 84 16.50 -10.39 -27.49
N ASN A 85 16.75 -10.30 -26.19
CA ASN A 85 17.92 -10.84 -25.52
C ASN A 85 19.26 -10.32 -26.08
N ILE A 86 19.40 -9.00 -26.21
CA ILE A 86 20.54 -8.33 -26.87
C ILE A 86 21.90 -8.66 -26.24
N CYS A 87 21.95 -8.84 -24.91
CA CYS A 87 23.16 -9.22 -24.19
C CYS A 87 23.25 -10.73 -23.88
N GLY A 88 22.35 -11.55 -24.44
CA GLY A 88 22.42 -13.00 -24.32
C GLY A 88 22.31 -13.53 -22.88
N LEU A 89 21.41 -12.97 -22.08
CA LEU A 89 21.12 -13.44 -20.72
C LEU A 89 20.58 -14.87 -20.76
N GLU A 90 21.25 -15.77 -20.05
CA GLU A 90 20.99 -17.21 -20.10
C GLU A 90 19.88 -17.63 -19.13
N ASP A 91 19.79 -16.98 -17.97
CA ASP A 91 18.93 -17.40 -16.87
C ASP A 91 18.04 -16.26 -16.38
N SER A 92 16.72 -16.49 -16.34
CA SER A 92 15.79 -15.48 -15.83
C SER A 92 15.85 -15.31 -14.32
N HIS A 93 16.32 -16.30 -13.56
CA HIS A 93 16.34 -16.26 -12.08
C HIS A 93 17.33 -15.21 -11.52
N VAL A 94 18.31 -14.84 -12.32
CA VAL A 94 19.40 -13.93 -11.96
C VAL A 94 19.02 -12.48 -12.30
N LEU A 95 19.19 -11.56 -11.35
CA LEU A 95 18.96 -10.14 -11.59
C LEU A 95 20.06 -9.54 -12.46
N ASN A 96 19.78 -8.45 -13.18
CA ASN A 96 20.77 -7.75 -14.00
C ASN A 96 22.06 -7.43 -13.21
N ALA A 97 21.90 -6.98 -11.96
CA ALA A 97 23.02 -6.64 -11.07
C ALA A 97 23.84 -7.86 -10.57
N GLU A 98 23.29 -9.07 -10.69
CA GLU A 98 23.91 -10.32 -10.24
C GLU A 98 24.67 -11.03 -11.39
N VAL A 99 24.56 -10.55 -12.63
CA VAL A 99 25.24 -11.12 -13.81
C VAL A 99 26.73 -10.69 -13.82
N PRO A 100 27.70 -11.61 -13.66
CA PRO A 100 29.11 -11.25 -13.41
C PRO A 100 29.81 -10.49 -14.55
N ASP A 101 29.45 -10.75 -15.81
CA ASP A 101 30.09 -10.22 -17.03
C ASP A 101 29.17 -9.26 -17.80
N LEU A 102 28.12 -8.73 -17.16
CA LEU A 102 27.13 -7.89 -17.83
C LEU A 102 27.75 -6.62 -18.44
N SER A 103 28.67 -5.97 -17.74
CA SER A 103 29.33 -4.76 -18.26
C SER A 103 30.09 -5.01 -19.56
N ASP A 104 30.79 -6.14 -19.66
CA ASP A 104 31.51 -6.53 -20.88
C ASP A 104 30.53 -6.87 -22.02
N ARG A 105 29.41 -7.52 -21.71
CA ARG A 105 28.35 -7.81 -22.68
C ARG A 105 27.69 -6.55 -23.21
N ILE A 106 27.44 -5.55 -22.36
CA ILE A 106 26.88 -4.25 -22.74
C ILE A 106 27.82 -3.53 -23.71
N GLU A 107 29.13 -3.49 -23.43
CA GLU A 107 30.11 -2.88 -24.34
C GLU A 107 30.24 -3.63 -25.67
N ALA A 108 30.09 -4.96 -25.66
CA ALA A 108 30.18 -5.76 -26.88
C ALA A 108 28.92 -5.70 -27.77
N HIS A 109 27.73 -5.58 -27.19
CA HIS A 109 26.45 -5.77 -27.90
C HIS A 109 25.59 -4.50 -28.01
N ILE A 110 25.83 -3.46 -27.21
CA ILE A 110 25.08 -2.20 -27.25
C ILE A 110 26.02 -1.07 -27.69
N PRO A 111 26.03 -0.69 -28.98
CA PRO A 111 26.87 0.38 -29.50
C PRO A 111 26.61 1.72 -28.81
N ALA A 112 27.62 2.61 -28.78
CA ALA A 112 27.51 3.92 -28.15
C ALA A 112 26.37 4.78 -28.75
N GLU A 113 26.11 4.61 -30.05
CA GLU A 113 25.01 5.28 -30.74
C GLU A 113 23.65 4.82 -30.21
N LEU A 114 23.49 3.52 -29.96
CA LEU A 114 22.25 2.96 -29.41
C LEU A 114 22.06 3.34 -27.94
N LYS A 115 23.14 3.37 -27.14
CA LYS A 115 23.13 3.87 -25.76
C LYS A 115 22.63 5.31 -25.73
N TYR A 116 23.20 6.17 -26.58
CA TYR A 116 22.83 7.58 -26.65
C TYR A 116 21.39 7.75 -27.15
N ALA A 117 21.06 7.12 -28.28
CA ALA A 117 19.74 7.26 -28.90
C ALA A 117 18.64 6.80 -27.94
N SER A 118 18.79 5.63 -27.29
CA SER A 118 17.78 5.06 -26.39
C SER A 118 17.41 5.97 -25.21
N SER A 119 18.35 6.81 -24.77
CA SER A 119 18.22 7.58 -23.52
C SER A 119 17.93 9.06 -23.74
N PHE A 120 18.23 9.60 -24.92
CA PHE A 120 18.16 11.04 -25.17
C PHE A 120 17.25 11.44 -26.35
N TRP A 121 16.69 10.48 -27.11
CA TRP A 121 15.85 10.80 -28.28
C TRP A 121 14.70 11.76 -27.98
N ALA A 122 14.07 11.66 -26.80
CA ALA A 122 12.94 12.52 -26.42
C ALA A 122 13.35 13.96 -26.12
N LYS A 123 14.57 14.18 -25.60
CA LYS A 123 15.10 15.53 -25.38
C LYS A 123 15.35 16.23 -26.72
N HIS A 124 15.84 15.50 -27.70
CA HIS A 124 15.97 16.01 -29.07
C HIS A 124 14.62 16.30 -29.72
N LEU A 125 13.58 15.54 -29.40
CA LEU A 125 12.22 15.83 -29.85
C LEU A 125 11.70 17.15 -29.25
N GLU A 126 12.02 17.43 -27.98
CA GLU A 126 11.66 18.69 -27.32
C GLU A 126 12.30 19.90 -28.00
N ASP A 127 13.59 19.77 -28.36
CA ASP A 127 14.37 20.84 -29.00
C ASP A 127 14.02 21.03 -30.50
N ALA A 128 13.82 19.94 -31.24
CA ALA A 128 13.61 19.98 -32.70
C ALA A 128 12.14 20.10 -33.12
N GLY A 129 11.20 19.71 -32.27
CA GLY A 129 9.78 19.62 -32.60
C GLY A 129 9.39 18.35 -33.37
N LEU A 130 8.08 18.12 -33.52
CA LEU A 130 7.53 16.90 -34.12
C LEU A 130 7.20 17.09 -35.60
N GLU A 131 8.04 16.54 -36.49
CA GLU A 131 7.77 16.40 -37.93
C GLU A 131 7.10 15.06 -38.27
N ASN A 132 6.43 14.97 -39.43
CA ASN A 132 5.70 13.76 -39.84
C ASN A 132 6.61 12.52 -39.97
N GLU A 133 7.85 12.70 -40.43
CA GLU A 133 8.83 11.62 -40.58
C GLU A 133 9.26 11.08 -39.20
N ILE A 134 9.55 11.99 -38.26
CA ILE A 134 9.86 11.66 -36.87
C ILE A 134 8.69 10.93 -36.21
N LEU A 135 7.45 11.39 -36.45
CA LEU A 135 6.25 10.73 -35.91
C LEU A 135 6.09 9.29 -36.44
N ALA A 136 6.43 9.03 -37.71
CA ALA A 136 6.39 7.67 -38.26
C ALA A 136 7.42 6.75 -37.60
N GLU A 137 8.65 7.23 -37.38
CA GLU A 137 9.71 6.49 -36.70
C GLU A 137 9.36 6.22 -35.23
N LEU A 138 8.82 7.21 -34.52
CA LEU A 138 8.35 7.04 -33.14
C LEU A 138 7.22 6.00 -33.04
N LYS A 139 6.30 6.01 -34.02
CA LYS A 139 5.28 4.96 -34.11
C LYS A 139 5.91 3.59 -34.34
N GLY A 140 6.93 3.47 -35.19
CA GLY A 140 7.66 2.21 -35.39
C GLY A 140 8.32 1.71 -34.11
N LEU A 141 9.02 2.60 -33.38
CA LEU A 141 9.67 2.30 -32.11
C LEU A 141 8.66 1.74 -31.09
N ILE A 142 7.55 2.44 -30.87
CA ILE A 142 6.57 2.07 -29.85
C ILE A 142 5.68 0.89 -30.28
N ASN A 143 5.33 0.76 -31.55
CA ASN A 143 4.48 -0.34 -32.01
C ASN A 143 5.24 -1.68 -32.17
N ILE A 144 6.52 -1.63 -32.52
CA ILE A 144 7.25 -2.83 -32.95
C ILE A 144 8.36 -3.17 -31.96
N ARG A 145 9.03 -2.16 -31.40
CA ARG A 145 10.30 -2.33 -30.67
C ARG A 145 10.22 -1.91 -29.19
N PHE A 146 9.03 -1.61 -28.67
CA PHE A 146 8.84 -1.08 -27.32
C PHE A 146 9.57 -1.89 -26.25
N PHE A 147 9.37 -3.22 -26.21
CA PHE A 147 10.04 -4.05 -25.21
C PHE A 147 11.54 -4.20 -25.43
N TYR A 148 12.02 -4.17 -26.67
CA TYR A 148 13.46 -4.23 -26.94
C TYR A 148 14.15 -2.92 -26.53
N TRP A 149 13.49 -1.78 -26.73
CA TRP A 149 13.96 -0.50 -26.19
C TRP A 149 13.99 -0.51 -24.65
N LEU A 150 12.95 -1.05 -24.00
CA LEU A 150 12.95 -1.21 -22.54
C LEU A 150 14.02 -2.19 -22.04
N GLU A 151 14.33 -3.24 -22.81
CA GLU A 151 15.43 -4.17 -22.51
C GLU A 151 16.78 -3.43 -22.49
N VAL A 152 17.05 -2.61 -23.51
CA VAL A 152 18.26 -1.77 -23.53
C VAL A 152 18.30 -0.83 -22.34
N LEU A 153 17.20 -0.13 -22.03
CA LEU A 153 17.15 0.76 -20.87
C LEU A 153 17.28 0.02 -19.53
N SER A 154 16.76 -1.20 -19.42
CA SER A 154 16.92 -2.09 -18.26
C SER A 154 18.39 -2.42 -18.02
N LEU A 155 19.10 -2.83 -19.07
CA LEU A 155 20.52 -3.19 -19.00
C LEU A 155 21.42 -1.98 -18.73
N LEU A 156 21.03 -0.79 -19.21
CA LEU A 156 21.72 0.47 -18.93
C LEU A 156 21.35 1.10 -17.57
N ASN A 157 20.40 0.52 -16.84
CA ASN A 157 19.82 1.08 -15.61
C ASN A 157 19.25 2.51 -15.82
N GLN A 158 18.57 2.71 -16.95
CA GLN A 158 17.99 3.98 -17.40
C GLN A 158 16.48 3.89 -17.65
N VAL A 159 15.80 2.87 -17.14
CA VAL A 159 14.33 2.72 -17.23
C VAL A 159 13.55 3.98 -16.79
N PRO A 160 13.96 4.75 -15.75
CA PRO A 160 13.24 5.97 -15.36
C PRO A 160 13.11 7.01 -16.49
N THR A 161 14.06 7.09 -17.42
CA THR A 161 14.00 8.04 -18.55
C THR A 161 12.92 7.66 -19.57
N ALA A 162 12.45 6.40 -19.57
CA ALA A 162 11.43 5.93 -20.49
C ALA A 162 10.09 6.63 -20.28
N ILE A 163 9.69 6.83 -19.01
CA ILE A 163 8.41 7.47 -18.68
C ILE A 163 8.42 8.93 -19.15
N GLU A 164 9.49 9.66 -18.83
CA GLU A 164 9.69 11.04 -19.28
C GLU A 164 9.67 11.12 -20.81
N SER A 165 10.36 10.22 -21.49
CA SER A 165 10.42 10.17 -22.96
C SER A 165 9.04 9.97 -23.60
N LEU A 166 8.22 9.08 -23.03
CA LEU A 166 6.85 8.84 -23.50
C LEU A 166 5.91 10.00 -23.18
N GLN A 167 6.08 10.65 -22.02
CA GLN A 167 5.29 11.83 -21.65
C GLN A 167 5.57 13.01 -22.57
N ILE A 168 6.84 13.26 -22.90
CA ILE A 168 7.25 14.26 -23.90
C ILE A 168 6.59 13.88 -25.23
N THR A 169 6.75 12.66 -25.71
CA THR A 169 6.13 12.25 -26.99
C THR A 169 4.62 12.48 -27.02
N ARG A 170 3.93 12.12 -25.94
CA ARG A 170 2.48 12.30 -25.79
C ARG A 170 2.05 13.76 -25.88
N SER A 171 2.84 14.72 -25.37
CA SER A 171 2.49 16.14 -25.38
C SER A 171 2.59 16.76 -26.79
N TYR A 172 3.51 16.26 -27.63
CA TYR A 172 3.70 16.73 -29.00
C TYR A 172 2.78 16.04 -30.02
N VAL A 173 2.35 14.80 -29.76
CA VAL A 173 1.46 14.06 -30.68
C VAL A 173 0.09 14.75 -30.77
N PRO A 174 -0.42 15.06 -31.98
CA PRO A 174 -1.72 15.69 -32.14
C PRO A 174 -2.85 14.87 -31.49
N GLN A 175 -3.77 15.54 -30.78
CA GLN A 175 -4.94 14.90 -30.17
C GLN A 175 -5.87 14.19 -31.17
N THR A 176 -5.73 14.50 -32.46
CA THR A 176 -6.43 13.81 -33.56
C THR A 176 -5.98 12.36 -33.75
N ASP A 177 -4.75 12.01 -33.34
CA ASP A 177 -4.25 10.63 -33.37
C ASP A 177 -4.56 9.90 -32.06
N ALA A 178 -5.86 9.67 -31.84
CA ALA A 178 -6.36 9.09 -30.60
C ALA A 178 -5.80 7.68 -30.34
N VAL A 179 -5.53 6.89 -31.39
CA VAL A 179 -5.01 5.52 -31.27
C VAL A 179 -3.60 5.53 -30.69
N PHE A 180 -2.72 6.36 -31.26
CA PHE A 180 -1.34 6.45 -30.75
C PHE A 180 -1.28 7.10 -29.37
N GLN A 181 -2.15 8.09 -29.10
CA GLN A 181 -2.30 8.67 -27.76
C GLN A 181 -2.73 7.64 -26.71
N ILE A 182 -3.65 6.72 -27.04
CA ILE A 182 -4.05 5.62 -26.14
C ILE A 182 -2.88 4.67 -25.91
N LEU A 183 -2.14 4.30 -26.96
CA LEU A 183 -0.98 3.41 -26.85
C LEU A 183 0.12 4.03 -25.96
N LEU A 184 0.42 5.32 -26.14
CA LEU A 184 1.39 6.03 -25.30
C LEU A 184 0.94 6.09 -23.83
N GLN A 185 -0.35 6.32 -23.55
CA GLN A 185 -0.85 6.25 -22.16
C GLN A 185 -0.67 4.84 -21.58
N ASP A 186 -1.00 3.84 -22.38
CA ASP A 186 -0.91 2.43 -21.99
C ASP A 186 0.55 2.04 -21.68
N ALA A 187 1.51 2.56 -22.45
CA ALA A 187 2.95 2.42 -22.21
C ALA A 187 3.41 3.10 -20.93
N ILE A 188 2.95 4.33 -20.67
CA ILE A 188 3.23 5.04 -19.42
C ILE A 188 2.68 4.27 -18.22
N ARG A 189 1.47 3.70 -18.33
CA ARG A 189 0.86 2.87 -17.27
C ARG A 189 1.61 1.56 -17.05
N PHE A 190 2.02 0.91 -18.14
CA PHE A 190 2.86 -0.28 -18.08
C PHE A 190 4.14 0.00 -17.31
N LEU A 191 4.86 1.07 -17.65
CA LEU A 191 6.07 1.45 -16.92
C LEU A 191 5.77 1.90 -15.49
N GLY A 192 4.66 2.61 -15.25
CA GLY A 192 4.25 3.03 -13.90
C GLY A 192 4.09 1.84 -12.94
N GLY A 193 3.55 0.72 -13.43
CA GLY A 193 3.34 -0.50 -12.65
C GLY A 193 4.53 -1.47 -12.60
N PHE A 194 5.35 -1.52 -13.65
CA PHE A 194 6.40 -2.53 -13.82
C PHE A 194 7.83 -1.98 -13.81
N SER A 195 8.06 -0.66 -13.75
CA SER A 195 9.40 -0.06 -13.77
C SER A 195 10.39 -0.65 -12.74
N PRO A 196 10.00 -0.92 -11.47
CA PRO A 196 10.91 -1.55 -10.51
C PRO A 196 11.38 -2.94 -10.96
N LEU A 197 10.47 -3.74 -11.52
CA LEU A 197 10.79 -5.06 -12.07
C LEU A 197 11.70 -4.95 -13.29
N ILE A 198 11.35 -4.08 -14.23
CA ILE A 198 12.07 -3.89 -15.49
C ILE A 198 13.49 -3.40 -15.21
N SER A 199 13.69 -2.56 -14.20
CA SER A 199 15.02 -2.08 -13.80
C SER A 199 15.90 -3.20 -13.21
N GLN A 200 15.29 -4.16 -12.52
CA GLN A 200 16.01 -5.26 -11.86
C GLN A 200 16.31 -6.44 -12.80
N SER A 201 15.41 -6.75 -13.74
CA SER A 201 15.53 -7.95 -14.59
C SER A 201 14.93 -7.75 -15.98
N ALA A 202 15.80 -7.74 -16.99
CA ALA A 202 15.42 -7.65 -18.40
C ALA A 202 14.54 -8.84 -18.88
N PRO A 203 14.83 -10.11 -18.54
CA PRO A 203 13.98 -11.25 -18.94
C PRO A 203 12.52 -11.12 -18.48
N HIS A 204 12.32 -10.55 -17.29
CA HIS A 204 11.02 -10.41 -16.65
C HIS A 204 10.12 -9.34 -17.25
N ILE A 205 10.61 -8.53 -18.21
CA ILE A 205 9.77 -7.73 -19.11
C ILE A 205 8.77 -8.66 -19.84
N TYR A 206 9.25 -9.80 -20.32
CA TYR A 206 8.50 -10.72 -21.19
C TYR A 206 7.72 -11.76 -20.39
N ILE A 207 8.36 -12.38 -19.40
CA ILE A 207 7.78 -13.53 -18.68
C ILE A 207 6.93 -13.12 -17.46
N SER A 208 7.00 -11.86 -17.02
CA SER A 208 6.18 -11.31 -15.92
C SER A 208 5.42 -10.06 -16.30
N ALA A 209 6.08 -8.97 -16.68
CA ALA A 209 5.40 -7.68 -16.88
C ALA A 209 4.31 -7.73 -17.98
N LEU A 210 4.65 -8.26 -19.16
CA LEU A 210 3.72 -8.44 -20.27
C LEU A 210 2.49 -9.32 -19.91
N PRO A 211 2.63 -10.53 -19.37
CA PRO A 211 1.48 -11.38 -19.05
C PRO A 211 0.56 -10.78 -17.98
N PHE A 212 1.12 -9.99 -17.05
CA PHE A 212 0.35 -9.31 -16.00
C PHE A 212 -0.29 -7.98 -16.42
N ALA A 213 0.01 -7.44 -17.60
CA ALA A 213 -0.70 -6.27 -18.12
C ALA A 213 -2.22 -6.58 -18.31
N PRO A 214 -3.14 -5.60 -18.15
CA PRO A 214 -4.57 -5.82 -18.32
C PRO A 214 -4.96 -6.41 -19.68
N ARG A 215 -6.04 -7.18 -19.76
CA ARG A 215 -6.47 -7.81 -21.03
C ARG A 215 -6.87 -6.79 -22.10
N GLU A 216 -7.42 -5.64 -21.72
CA GLU A 216 -7.78 -4.59 -22.67
C GLU A 216 -6.60 -3.69 -23.06
N SER A 217 -5.44 -3.81 -22.39
CA SER A 217 -4.22 -3.07 -22.72
C SER A 217 -3.85 -3.29 -24.19
N SER A 218 -3.66 -2.18 -24.89
CA SER A 218 -3.16 -2.16 -26.27
C SER A 218 -1.80 -2.86 -26.37
N ILE A 219 -0.91 -2.62 -25.41
CA ILE A 219 0.40 -3.28 -25.33
C ILE A 219 0.25 -4.78 -25.20
N ARG A 220 -0.59 -5.26 -24.27
CA ARG A 220 -0.79 -6.70 -24.11
C ARG A 220 -1.34 -7.32 -25.39
N LYS A 221 -2.39 -6.74 -25.98
CA LYS A 221 -3.01 -7.24 -27.22
C LYS A 221 -2.01 -7.31 -28.38
N GLN A 222 -1.11 -6.34 -28.46
CA GLN A 222 -0.12 -6.24 -29.53
C GLN A 222 1.03 -7.24 -29.36
N PHE A 223 1.61 -7.34 -28.17
CA PHE A 223 2.86 -8.08 -27.96
C PHE A 223 2.67 -9.49 -27.39
N ALA A 224 1.62 -9.76 -26.59
CA ALA A 224 1.42 -11.07 -25.97
C ALA A 224 1.35 -12.26 -26.97
N PRO A 225 0.80 -12.12 -28.19
CA PRO A 225 0.81 -13.22 -29.17
C PRO A 225 2.22 -13.73 -29.52
N ALA A 226 3.26 -12.89 -29.45
CA ALA A 226 4.64 -13.29 -29.74
C ALA A 226 5.29 -14.12 -28.61
N PHE A 227 4.65 -14.19 -27.43
CA PHE A 227 5.18 -14.86 -26.24
C PHE A 227 4.18 -15.88 -25.67
N PRO A 228 3.83 -16.95 -26.42
CA PRO A 228 2.76 -17.88 -26.04
C PRO A 228 3.09 -18.75 -24.82
N GLN A 229 4.37 -18.91 -24.49
CA GLN A 229 4.86 -19.67 -23.32
C GLN A 229 5.11 -18.77 -22.08
N ALA A 230 4.57 -17.55 -22.08
CA ALA A 230 4.48 -16.72 -20.89
C ALA A 230 3.35 -17.18 -19.95
N ALA A 231 3.37 -16.74 -18.69
CA ALA A 231 2.38 -17.15 -17.69
C ALA A 231 0.94 -16.79 -18.13
N GLN A 232 0.01 -17.73 -17.97
CA GLN A 232 -1.40 -17.51 -18.25
C GLN A 232 -2.21 -17.42 -16.95
N PHE A 233 -3.42 -16.85 -17.03
CA PHE A 233 -4.24 -16.63 -15.85
C PHE A 233 -5.71 -16.83 -16.14
N THR A 234 -6.38 -17.47 -15.19
CA THR A 234 -7.83 -17.63 -15.14
C THR A 234 -8.38 -16.80 -13.97
N GLY A 235 -9.37 -15.95 -14.25
CA GLY A 235 -9.96 -15.02 -13.29
C GLY A 235 -10.23 -13.65 -13.93
N PRO A 236 -10.93 -12.74 -13.22
CA PRO A 236 -11.09 -11.35 -13.61
C PRO A 236 -9.76 -10.61 -13.45
N LEU A 237 -8.75 -10.97 -14.24
CA LEU A 237 -7.70 -10.02 -14.57
C LEU A 237 -8.43 -8.76 -15.03
N GLY A 238 -8.29 -7.70 -14.24
CA GLY A 238 -8.93 -6.42 -14.49
C GLY A 238 -8.81 -6.10 -15.96
N ASN A 239 -9.96 -5.98 -16.64
CA ASN A 239 -9.97 -5.60 -18.05
C ASN A 239 -9.13 -4.32 -18.25
N ASN A 240 -9.11 -3.45 -17.23
CA ASN A 240 -8.38 -2.19 -17.20
C ASN A 240 -7.26 -2.17 -16.14
N TRP A 241 -6.35 -1.19 -16.26
CA TRP A 241 -5.32 -0.90 -15.26
C TRP A 241 -5.91 -0.58 -13.89
N SER A 242 -5.19 -0.97 -12.84
CA SER A 242 -5.46 -0.49 -11.48
C SER A 242 -5.20 1.02 -11.41
N SER A 243 -5.95 1.72 -10.56
CA SER A 243 -5.64 3.12 -10.21
C SER A 243 -4.37 3.25 -9.39
N THR A 244 -3.95 2.18 -8.68
CA THR A 244 -2.65 2.16 -7.98
C THR A 244 -1.54 1.92 -8.99
N LEU A 245 -0.64 2.89 -9.13
CA LEU A 245 0.58 2.77 -9.92
C LEU A 245 1.68 2.07 -9.14
N LYS A 246 1.92 2.49 -7.88
CA LYS A 246 3.02 1.96 -7.05
C LYS A 246 2.61 1.81 -5.60
N VAL A 247 3.27 0.89 -4.90
CA VAL A 247 3.14 0.67 -3.46
C VAL A 247 4.54 0.59 -2.86
N PHE A 248 4.85 1.48 -1.92
CA PHE A 248 6.09 1.48 -1.15
C PHE A 248 5.81 0.82 0.20
N GLN A 249 6.63 -0.16 0.55
CA GLN A 249 6.48 -1.00 1.74
C GLN A 249 7.80 -1.05 2.52
N GLY A 250 7.80 -1.66 3.71
CA GLY A 250 8.98 -1.82 4.55
C GLY A 250 8.98 -0.97 5.83
N TYR A 251 7.86 -0.36 6.18
CA TYR A 251 7.62 0.20 7.50
C TYR A 251 7.11 -0.88 8.46
N THR A 252 7.46 -0.76 9.73
CA THR A 252 6.92 -1.65 10.78
C THR A 252 5.72 -1.03 11.50
N HIS A 253 5.31 0.18 11.14
CA HIS A 253 4.18 0.90 11.70
C HIS A 253 3.60 1.93 10.72
N TRP A 254 2.47 2.51 11.10
CA TRP A 254 1.68 3.49 10.40
C TRP A 254 2.48 4.62 9.77
N ILE A 255 2.09 5.01 8.56
CA ILE A 255 2.57 6.22 7.92
C ILE A 255 1.54 7.31 8.20
N TRP A 256 1.98 8.40 8.81
CA TRP A 256 1.08 9.46 9.24
C TRP A 256 1.08 10.65 8.29
N SER A 257 2.25 11.02 7.77
CA SER A 257 2.43 12.19 6.92
C SER A 257 3.31 11.86 5.73
N VAL A 258 2.92 12.31 4.55
CA VAL A 258 3.70 12.20 3.31
C VAL A 258 3.74 13.56 2.61
N ALA A 259 4.84 13.85 1.91
CA ALA A 259 4.96 15.02 1.04
C ALA A 259 5.86 14.71 -0.16
N LEU A 260 5.58 15.36 -1.29
CA LEU A 260 6.42 15.29 -2.49
C LEU A 260 7.41 16.45 -2.51
N SER A 261 8.59 16.21 -3.09
CA SER A 261 9.52 17.28 -3.43
C SER A 261 8.91 18.20 -4.50
N PRO A 262 9.32 19.48 -4.58
CA PRO A 262 8.79 20.43 -5.56
C PRO A 262 8.95 19.99 -7.03
N ASP A 263 9.93 19.13 -7.33
CA ASP A 263 10.15 18.53 -8.65
C ASP A 263 9.44 17.18 -8.85
N GLY A 264 8.77 16.64 -7.82
CA GLY A 264 8.03 15.38 -7.85
C GLY A 264 8.90 14.12 -7.85
N LYS A 265 10.24 14.25 -7.81
CA LYS A 265 11.18 13.12 -7.91
C LYS A 265 11.37 12.37 -6.59
N GLN A 266 11.03 12.98 -5.46
CA GLN A 266 11.21 12.38 -4.14
C GLN A 266 9.94 12.45 -3.31
N ILE A 267 9.69 11.39 -2.53
CA ILE A 267 8.61 11.33 -1.54
C ILE A 267 9.26 11.29 -0.15
N VAL A 268 8.94 12.26 0.71
CA VAL A 268 9.27 12.19 2.14
C VAL A 268 8.07 11.64 2.91
N SER A 269 8.36 10.87 3.95
CA SER A 269 7.37 10.13 4.71
C SER A 269 7.76 10.06 6.18
N GLY A 270 6.80 10.32 7.05
CA GLY A 270 6.93 10.18 8.49
C GLY A 270 6.11 9.01 9.01
N SER A 271 6.76 8.10 9.73
CA SER A 271 6.12 6.91 10.29
C SER A 271 6.22 6.86 11.82
N TRP A 272 5.28 6.12 12.40
CA TRP A 272 5.24 5.77 13.82
C TRP A 272 6.25 4.69 14.20
N ASP A 273 6.95 4.10 13.22
CA ASP A 273 8.15 3.30 13.46
C ASP A 273 9.36 4.16 13.89
N LYS A 274 9.12 5.47 14.09
CA LYS A 274 10.09 6.50 14.49
C LYS A 274 11.08 6.83 13.38
N THR A 275 10.78 6.46 12.14
CA THR A 275 11.62 6.77 10.98
C THR A 275 11.00 7.87 10.11
N VAL A 276 11.89 8.70 9.58
CA VAL A 276 11.61 9.50 8.39
C VAL A 276 12.36 8.87 7.22
N ARG A 277 11.67 8.68 6.10
CA ARG A 277 12.27 8.14 4.88
C ARG A 277 12.04 9.05 3.69
N ILE A 278 13.06 9.19 2.85
CA ILE A 278 12.96 9.76 1.52
C ILE A 278 13.06 8.63 0.51
N TRP A 279 12.09 8.59 -0.39
CA TRP A 279 12.00 7.62 -1.48
C TRP A 279 12.21 8.33 -2.81
N ASP A 280 12.87 7.65 -3.73
CA ASP A 280 12.81 8.01 -5.13
C ASP A 280 11.42 7.64 -5.68
N SER A 281 10.68 8.63 -6.18
CA SER A 281 9.29 8.45 -6.60
C SER A 281 9.16 7.55 -7.83
N GLU A 282 10.24 7.41 -8.61
CA GLU A 282 10.24 6.62 -9.83
C GLU A 282 10.70 5.16 -9.65
N THR A 283 11.78 4.95 -8.93
CA THR A 283 12.37 3.62 -8.73
C THR A 283 11.76 2.88 -7.54
N GLY A 284 11.21 3.59 -6.56
CA GLY A 284 10.75 2.97 -5.32
C GLY A 284 11.85 2.82 -4.27
N ASN A 285 13.08 3.23 -4.57
CA ASN A 285 14.22 3.02 -3.68
C ASN A 285 14.25 4.03 -2.53
N VAL A 286 14.70 3.58 -1.36
CA VAL A 286 14.96 4.47 -0.22
C VAL A 286 16.25 5.23 -0.46
N ILE A 287 16.17 6.56 -0.58
CA ILE A 287 17.32 7.47 -0.69
C ILE A 287 17.90 7.74 0.71
N MET A 288 17.03 7.95 1.69
CA MET A 288 17.43 8.28 3.06
C MET A 288 16.46 7.66 4.07
N CYS A 289 17.01 7.14 5.17
CA CYS A 289 16.26 6.69 6.34
C CYS A 289 16.94 7.24 7.60
N LYS A 290 16.19 7.93 8.46
CA LYS A 290 16.66 8.42 9.76
C LYS A 290 15.73 7.98 10.88
N GLU A 291 16.32 7.42 11.92
CA GLU A 291 15.62 7.01 13.13
C GLU A 291 15.59 8.14 14.17
N HIS A 292 14.49 8.20 14.90
CA HIS A 292 14.23 9.17 15.94
C HIS A 292 13.82 8.48 17.25
N THR A 293 13.82 9.25 18.34
CA THR A 293 13.45 8.73 19.66
C THR A 293 11.95 8.49 19.81
N MET A 294 11.13 9.18 19.01
CA MET A 294 9.67 9.16 19.06
C MET A 294 9.08 9.12 17.65
N MET A 295 7.76 8.93 17.56
CA MET A 295 7.01 8.84 16.31
C MET A 295 7.12 10.13 15.48
N ILE A 296 7.07 9.98 14.15
CA ILE A 296 7.03 11.12 13.24
C ILE A 296 5.56 11.43 12.91
N GLN A 297 5.16 12.66 13.20
CA GLN A 297 3.76 13.13 13.06
C GLN A 297 3.58 14.06 11.86
N ALA A 298 4.61 14.75 11.41
CA ALA A 298 4.48 15.67 10.28
C ALA A 298 5.79 15.78 9.52
N VAL A 299 5.72 15.83 8.20
CA VAL A 299 6.86 16.08 7.32
C VAL A 299 6.51 17.15 6.30
N ALA A 300 7.48 17.97 5.91
CA ALA A 300 7.33 18.98 4.86
C ALA A 300 8.65 19.21 4.12
N TYR A 301 8.58 19.40 2.80
CA TYR A 301 9.70 19.89 2.00
C TYR A 301 9.80 21.41 2.04
N SER A 302 11.03 21.93 1.97
CA SER A 302 11.25 23.33 1.63
C SER A 302 10.89 23.58 0.16
N PRO A 303 10.51 24.82 -0.22
CA PRO A 303 10.13 25.16 -1.58
C PRO A 303 11.24 24.93 -2.63
N ASP A 304 12.50 24.93 -2.21
CA ASP A 304 13.67 24.64 -3.05
C ASP A 304 14.00 23.13 -3.16
N GLY A 305 13.30 22.28 -2.40
CA GLY A 305 13.53 20.83 -2.35
C GLY A 305 14.82 20.39 -1.63
N GLN A 306 15.63 21.33 -1.13
CA GLN A 306 16.93 21.02 -0.52
C GLN A 306 16.82 20.57 0.93
N HIS A 307 15.72 20.88 1.61
CA HIS A 307 15.54 20.60 3.02
C HIS A 307 14.19 19.94 3.30
N ILE A 308 14.16 19.11 4.33
CA ILE A 308 12.92 18.61 4.93
C ILE A 308 12.81 19.07 6.37
N ALA A 309 11.60 19.37 6.82
CA ALA A 309 11.28 19.59 8.22
C ALA A 309 10.45 18.41 8.74
N VAL A 310 10.78 17.96 9.96
CA VAL A 310 10.23 16.76 10.57
C VAL A 310 9.73 17.10 11.96
N GLY A 311 8.43 16.95 12.18
CA GLY A 311 7.77 17.09 13.47
C GLY A 311 7.72 15.75 14.20
N ILE A 312 8.33 15.71 15.38
CA ILE A 312 8.50 14.51 16.22
C ILE A 312 7.61 14.66 17.45
N GLY A 313 6.83 13.64 17.79
CA GLY A 313 5.98 13.66 18.97
C GLY A 313 5.24 12.35 19.20
N ASN A 314 4.79 12.13 20.43
CA ASN A 314 3.91 11.02 20.75
C ASN A 314 2.48 11.46 20.54
N HIS A 315 1.67 10.56 20.00
CA HIS A 315 0.24 10.71 19.96
C HIS A 315 -0.35 10.05 21.20
N PRO A 316 -1.10 10.75 22.07
CA PRO A 316 -1.94 10.08 23.05
C PRO A 316 -3.11 9.43 22.30
N ASN A 317 -3.14 8.10 22.26
CA ASN A 317 -4.24 7.21 21.85
C ASN A 317 -4.98 7.58 20.55
N PHE A 318 -4.55 7.00 19.44
CA PHE A 318 -5.40 6.85 18.25
C PHE A 318 -6.14 5.50 18.30
N ASP A 319 -6.87 5.33 19.40
CA ASP A 319 -7.98 4.41 19.52
C ASP A 319 -9.09 5.29 20.09
N GLU A 320 -10.20 5.45 19.39
CA GLU A 320 -11.42 6.08 19.96
C GLU A 320 -11.95 5.26 21.18
N THR A 321 -11.24 4.22 21.62
CA THR A 321 -11.62 3.25 22.65
C THR A 321 -10.60 3.02 23.77
N SER A 322 -9.47 3.73 23.87
CA SER A 322 -8.49 3.49 24.96
C SER A 322 -8.33 4.64 25.96
N VAL A 323 -8.66 4.35 27.21
CA VAL A 323 -8.35 5.13 28.41
C VAL A 323 -7.19 4.40 29.13
N PHE A 324 -6.08 5.02 29.48
CA PHE A 324 -5.81 5.41 30.86
C PHE A 324 -4.31 5.58 31.03
N LEU A 325 -4.00 6.49 31.97
CA LEU A 325 -2.96 6.38 33.00
C LEU A 325 -1.62 5.83 32.51
N ASP A 326 -0.75 6.75 32.10
CA ASP A 326 0.60 6.66 32.59
C ASP A 326 1.11 8.08 32.91
N ASP A 327 1.49 8.30 34.17
CA ASP A 327 2.28 9.46 34.63
C ASP A 327 3.74 9.32 34.13
N SER A 328 3.92 8.89 32.88
CA SER A 328 5.22 8.88 32.23
C SER A 328 5.59 10.33 31.92
N PRO A 329 6.81 10.80 32.26
CA PRO A 329 7.22 12.17 32.02
C PRO A 329 7.10 12.46 30.52
N TYR A 330 6.23 13.41 30.15
CA TYR A 330 6.06 13.90 28.79
C TYR A 330 7.43 14.34 28.25
N ILE A 331 8.08 13.47 27.47
CA ILE A 331 9.28 13.83 26.71
C ILE A 331 8.80 14.77 25.59
N SER A 332 9.27 16.02 25.65
CA SER A 332 8.90 17.09 24.71
C SER A 332 9.17 16.68 23.27
N GLY A 333 8.15 16.81 22.41
CA GLY A 333 8.33 16.71 20.95
C GLY A 333 9.25 17.81 20.41
N THR A 334 9.88 17.55 19.26
CA THR A 334 10.83 18.47 18.63
C THR A 334 10.63 18.53 17.12
N ILE A 335 11.05 19.63 16.51
CA ILE A 335 11.17 19.84 15.08
C ILE A 335 12.65 19.70 14.72
N ARG A 336 12.93 18.90 13.71
CA ARG A 336 14.27 18.75 13.13
C ARG A 336 14.22 19.07 11.65
N ARG A 337 15.31 19.64 11.12
CA ARG A 337 15.46 19.89 9.69
C ARG A 337 16.63 19.09 9.16
N TYR A 338 16.46 18.47 8.00
CA TYR A 338 17.51 17.71 7.35
C TYR A 338 17.72 18.21 5.94
N ASP A 339 18.95 18.15 5.46
CA ASP A 339 19.26 18.27 4.04
C ASP A 339 18.75 17.01 3.33
N SER A 340 17.98 17.19 2.25
CA SER A 340 17.28 16.10 1.55
C SER A 340 18.23 15.13 0.85
N ASN A 341 19.42 15.59 0.44
CA ASN A 341 20.38 14.79 -0.32
C ASN A 341 21.37 14.06 0.59
N THR A 342 21.89 14.75 1.60
CA THR A 342 22.94 14.23 2.51
C THR A 342 22.36 13.62 3.77
N GLY A 343 21.11 13.95 4.13
CA GLY A 343 20.50 13.58 5.40
C GLY A 343 21.19 14.23 6.61
N ALA A 344 21.99 15.28 6.40
CA ALA A 344 22.65 16.01 7.49
C ALA A 344 21.62 16.89 8.22
N LEU A 345 21.75 16.99 9.55
CA LEU A 345 20.90 17.87 10.35
C LEU A 345 21.25 19.34 10.05
N VAL A 346 20.25 20.16 9.74
CA VAL A 346 20.39 21.58 9.42
C VAL A 346 19.85 22.43 10.57
N GLY A 347 20.75 23.20 11.18
CA GLY A 347 20.44 24.00 12.37
C GLY A 347 20.22 23.16 13.63
N SER A 348 19.88 23.83 14.73
CA SER A 348 19.55 23.17 16.00
C SER A 348 18.09 22.72 16.03
N PRO A 349 17.77 21.53 16.57
CA PRO A 349 16.38 21.15 16.85
C PRO A 349 15.68 22.16 17.75
N PHE A 350 14.39 22.40 17.53
CA PHE A 350 13.58 23.34 18.31
C PHE A 350 12.16 22.82 18.51
N GLY A 351 11.33 23.52 19.28
CA GLY A 351 10.00 23.03 19.67
C GLY A 351 10.02 22.38 21.06
N THR A 352 8.87 22.44 21.72
CA THR A 352 8.74 22.09 23.15
C THR A 352 7.70 21.01 23.42
N GLU A 353 6.89 20.66 22.42
CA GLU A 353 5.73 19.76 22.55
C GLU A 353 5.51 18.95 21.27
N HIS A 354 4.51 18.06 21.27
CA HIS A 354 4.19 17.15 20.17
C HIS A 354 3.66 17.91 18.96
N VAL A 355 4.45 17.97 17.89
CA VAL A 355 4.11 18.69 16.65
C VAL A 355 3.12 17.85 15.85
N LEU A 356 2.00 18.44 15.43
CA LEU A 356 0.97 17.75 14.64
C LEU A 356 0.95 18.20 13.17
N SER A 357 1.23 19.48 12.91
CA SER A 357 1.24 20.05 11.56
C SER A 357 2.45 20.95 11.41
N ILE A 358 3.11 20.88 10.25
CA ILE A 358 4.27 21.70 9.91
C ILE A 358 4.25 22.07 8.43
N MET A 359 4.64 23.30 8.09
CA MET A 359 4.74 23.74 6.70
C MET A 359 5.76 24.87 6.56
N TYR A 360 6.54 24.86 5.47
CA TYR A 360 7.41 25.97 5.10
C TYR A 360 6.63 27.13 4.51
N SER A 361 7.10 28.35 4.76
CA SER A 361 6.66 29.50 3.98
C SER A 361 7.10 29.35 2.51
N PRO A 362 6.37 29.94 1.55
CA PRO A 362 6.71 29.83 0.12
C PRO A 362 8.11 30.37 -0.24
N ASP A 363 8.65 31.29 0.56
CA ASP A 363 10.01 31.83 0.41
C ASP A 363 11.10 30.97 1.10
N GLY A 364 10.71 29.91 1.82
CA GLY A 364 11.61 28.99 2.52
C GLY A 364 12.27 29.55 3.78
N ASN A 365 11.96 30.78 4.20
CA ASN A 365 12.63 31.46 5.32
C ASN A 365 11.97 31.21 6.68
N SER A 366 10.74 30.71 6.69
CA SER A 366 9.97 30.49 7.91
C SER A 366 9.27 29.13 7.91
N LEU A 367 8.88 28.69 9.11
CA LEU A 367 8.04 27.52 9.34
C LEU A 367 6.81 27.93 10.15
N VAL A 368 5.64 27.43 9.77
CA VAL A 368 4.45 27.45 10.62
C VAL A 368 4.22 26.04 11.15
N PHE A 369 3.90 25.93 12.44
CA PHE A 369 3.59 24.63 13.05
C PHE A 369 2.57 24.75 14.18
N ALA A 370 1.84 23.66 14.40
CA ALA A 370 0.86 23.50 15.48
C ALA A 370 1.20 22.26 16.32
N TYR A 371 0.88 22.32 17.61
CA TYR A 371 1.04 21.20 18.54
C TYR A 371 -0.28 20.45 18.73
N TRP A 372 -0.19 19.18 19.10
CA TRP A 372 -1.30 18.23 19.17
C TRP A 372 -2.53 18.71 19.94
N ASP A 373 -2.34 19.27 21.14
CA ASP A 373 -3.41 19.72 22.04
C ASP A 373 -3.35 21.22 22.32
N ASP A 374 -2.59 21.96 21.51
CA ASP A 374 -2.48 23.41 21.66
C ASP A 374 -3.54 24.11 20.78
N LYS A 375 -4.23 25.07 21.38
CA LYS A 375 -5.18 25.96 20.69
C LYS A 375 -4.46 27.03 19.87
N ARG A 376 -3.14 27.09 19.99
CA ARG A 376 -2.25 28.06 19.37
C ARG A 376 -1.39 27.35 18.33
N PHE A 377 -0.92 28.13 17.37
CA PHE A 377 0.13 27.72 16.45
C PHE A 377 1.20 28.81 16.37
N ARG A 378 2.37 28.49 15.84
CA ARG A 378 3.54 29.37 15.89
C ARG A 378 4.14 29.56 14.50
N LEU A 379 4.62 30.78 14.25
CA LEU A 379 5.48 31.13 13.12
C LEU A 379 6.91 31.26 13.63
N TRP A 380 7.82 30.54 12.99
CA TRP A 380 9.22 30.46 13.35
C TRP A 380 10.09 30.91 12.20
N ASP A 381 11.02 31.80 12.47
CA ASP A 381 11.96 32.30 11.48
C ASP A 381 13.24 31.45 11.51
N LEU A 382 13.59 30.90 10.35
CA LEU A 382 14.70 29.95 10.21
C LEU A 382 16.06 30.63 10.24
N MET A 383 16.12 31.94 9.96
CA MET A 383 17.36 32.71 9.92
C MET A 383 17.82 33.10 11.34
N THR A 384 16.87 33.57 12.17
CA THR A 384 17.07 34.00 13.54
C THR A 384 17.00 32.85 14.53
N GLY A 385 16.31 31.76 14.18
CA GLY A 385 16.10 30.62 15.07
C GLY A 385 15.18 30.96 16.23
N THR A 386 14.15 31.78 16.01
CA THR A 386 13.22 32.21 17.06
C THR A 386 11.76 32.16 16.62
N VAL A 387 10.85 32.08 17.59
CA VAL A 387 9.41 32.26 17.35
C VAL A 387 9.16 33.73 17.02
N VAL A 388 8.72 34.00 15.79
CA VAL A 388 8.31 35.35 15.34
C VAL A 388 6.95 35.70 15.94
N ARG A 389 6.01 34.75 15.90
CA ARG A 389 4.64 34.96 16.35
C ARG A 389 4.01 33.70 16.93
N VAL A 390 3.14 33.92 17.91
CA VAL A 390 2.19 32.94 18.44
C VAL A 390 0.79 33.43 18.11
N PHE A 391 -0.02 32.57 17.50
CA PHE A 391 -1.36 32.89 17.05
C PHE A 391 -2.37 32.36 18.07
N GLU A 392 -3.23 33.25 18.57
CA GLU A 392 -4.21 32.93 19.61
C GLU A 392 -5.61 33.33 19.15
N GLY A 393 -6.60 32.45 19.34
CA GLY A 393 -8.00 32.77 19.08
C GLY A 393 -8.92 31.57 18.78
N HIS A 394 -8.37 30.40 18.47
CA HIS A 394 -9.13 29.16 18.44
C HIS A 394 -9.56 28.73 19.85
N THR A 395 -10.72 28.09 19.96
CA THR A 395 -11.24 27.60 21.25
C THR A 395 -10.94 26.12 21.50
N GLY A 396 -10.46 25.40 20.48
CA GLY A 396 -10.01 24.02 20.52
C GLY A 396 -8.66 23.82 19.81
N PRO A 397 -8.03 22.64 19.93
CA PRO A 397 -6.73 22.34 19.33
C PRO A 397 -6.65 22.60 17.83
N VAL A 398 -5.55 23.18 17.37
CA VAL A 398 -5.30 23.44 15.95
C VAL A 398 -4.72 22.19 15.31
N ARG A 399 -5.46 21.62 14.35
CA ARG A 399 -5.10 20.33 13.72
C ARG A 399 -4.26 20.49 12.47
N SER A 400 -4.45 21.59 11.73
CA SER A 400 -3.75 21.84 10.47
C SER A 400 -3.54 23.32 10.26
N VAL A 401 -2.40 23.65 9.65
CA VAL A 401 -2.03 25.01 9.24
C VAL A 401 -1.51 25.01 7.80
N ALA A 402 -1.81 26.05 7.04
CA ALA A 402 -1.36 26.20 5.65
C ALA A 402 -1.02 27.66 5.32
N PHE A 403 0.07 27.91 4.59
CA PHE A 403 0.38 29.22 4.04
C PHE A 403 -0.44 29.50 2.78
N SER A 404 -0.78 30.77 2.56
CA SER A 404 -1.20 31.22 1.24
C SER A 404 -0.01 31.19 0.25
N PRO A 405 -0.24 31.01 -1.05
CA PRO A 405 0.84 30.91 -2.05
C PRO A 405 1.76 32.13 -2.12
N ASP A 406 1.22 33.32 -1.82
CA ASP A 406 1.97 34.58 -1.74
C ASP A 406 2.72 34.76 -0.40
N GLY A 407 2.56 33.82 0.54
CA GLY A 407 3.16 33.85 1.87
C GLY A 407 2.59 34.90 2.83
N SER A 408 1.57 35.66 2.42
CA SER A 408 1.07 36.81 3.20
C SER A 408 0.07 36.42 4.30
N ARG A 409 -0.57 35.25 4.18
CA ARG A 409 -1.62 34.76 5.07
C ARG A 409 -1.37 33.32 5.50
N ILE A 410 -1.97 32.94 6.63
CA ILE A 410 -1.98 31.57 7.15
C ILE A 410 -3.43 31.16 7.39
N ALA A 411 -3.83 29.98 6.94
CA ALA A 411 -5.11 29.36 7.28
C ALA A 411 -4.88 28.31 8.38
N SER A 412 -5.82 28.22 9.32
CA SER A 412 -5.82 27.22 10.39
C SER A 412 -7.17 26.52 10.50
N GLY A 413 -7.14 25.19 10.63
CA GLY A 413 -8.30 24.35 10.91
C GLY A 413 -8.20 23.74 12.30
N SER A 414 -9.31 23.74 13.05
CA SER A 414 -9.31 23.38 14.47
C SER A 414 -10.42 22.39 14.84
N ALA A 415 -10.22 21.73 15.98
CA ALA A 415 -11.25 20.98 16.69
C ALA A 415 -12.41 21.84 17.20
N ASP A 416 -12.30 23.17 17.17
CA ASP A 416 -13.44 24.07 17.36
C ASP A 416 -14.40 24.16 16.17
N ARG A 417 -14.15 23.36 15.12
CA ARG A 417 -14.99 23.24 13.90
C ARG A 417 -14.94 24.47 12.99
N THR A 418 -13.99 25.37 13.21
CA THR A 418 -13.83 26.60 12.41
C THR A 418 -12.52 26.62 11.63
N VAL A 419 -12.59 27.23 10.44
CA VAL A 419 -11.40 27.69 9.71
C VAL A 419 -11.18 29.17 10.02
N ARG A 420 -9.92 29.57 10.19
CA ARG A 420 -9.53 30.98 10.39
C ARG A 420 -8.37 31.34 9.49
N VAL A 421 -8.34 32.59 9.02
CA VAL A 421 -7.27 33.13 8.18
C VAL A 421 -6.62 34.31 8.89
N TRP A 422 -5.30 34.29 8.97
CA TRP A 422 -4.48 35.21 9.74
C TRP A 422 -3.48 35.93 8.84
N ASP A 423 -3.11 37.16 9.19
CA ASP A 423 -1.91 37.79 8.64
C ASP A 423 -0.67 37.32 9.42
N LEU A 424 0.53 37.58 8.89
CA LEU A 424 1.78 37.23 9.59
C LEU A 424 2.00 38.01 10.91
N TYR A 425 1.20 39.04 11.18
CA TYR A 425 1.25 39.81 12.42
C TYR A 425 0.34 39.22 13.51
N GLY A 426 -0.37 38.13 13.25
CA GLY A 426 -1.25 37.46 14.21
C GLY A 426 -2.67 38.02 14.27
N ASN A 427 -3.04 38.93 13.37
CA ASN A 427 -4.41 39.43 13.29
C ASN A 427 -5.27 38.47 12.47
N LEU A 428 -6.52 38.31 12.90
CA LEU A 428 -7.51 37.58 12.13
C LEU A 428 -7.96 38.44 10.93
N VAL A 429 -7.63 37.98 9.72
CA VAL A 429 -7.97 38.64 8.45
C VAL A 429 -9.36 38.21 7.98
N ALA A 430 -9.71 36.93 8.17
CA ALA A 430 -11.03 36.40 7.87
C ALA A 430 -11.38 35.23 8.79
N GLY A 431 -12.66 35.12 9.17
CA GLY A 431 -13.21 34.05 9.99
C GLY A 431 -13.74 34.51 11.35
N PRO A 432 -14.24 33.58 12.19
CA PRO A 432 -14.29 32.13 11.97
C PRO A 432 -15.24 31.72 10.84
N PHE A 433 -14.81 30.77 9.99
CA PHE A 433 -15.67 30.18 8.96
C PHE A 433 -16.45 29.03 9.59
N GLU A 434 -17.76 29.20 9.69
CA GLU A 434 -18.68 28.25 10.31
C GLU A 434 -19.41 27.42 9.25
N GLY A 435 -19.55 26.11 9.49
CA GLY A 435 -20.34 25.24 8.63
C GLY A 435 -20.01 23.75 8.77
N HIS A 436 -18.80 23.39 9.18
CA HIS A 436 -18.51 22.00 9.57
C HIS A 436 -19.22 21.65 10.87
N ASN A 437 -19.73 20.42 10.95
CA ASN A 437 -20.47 19.94 12.13
C ASN A 437 -19.57 19.23 13.15
N ASP A 438 -18.32 18.97 12.78
CA ASP A 438 -17.33 18.28 13.62
C ASP A 438 -15.90 18.80 13.38
N ILE A 439 -14.93 18.22 14.08
CA ILE A 439 -13.51 18.58 14.08
C ILE A 439 -12.99 18.73 12.64
N ILE A 440 -12.24 19.80 12.37
CA ILE A 440 -11.52 19.97 11.11
C ILE A 440 -10.13 19.36 11.29
N HIS A 441 -9.78 18.40 10.43
CA HIS A 441 -8.47 17.72 10.48
C HIS A 441 -7.45 18.37 9.56
N CYS A 442 -7.85 18.88 8.39
CA CYS A 442 -6.94 19.44 7.40
C CYS A 442 -7.47 20.73 6.78
N VAL A 443 -6.57 21.64 6.42
CA VAL A 443 -6.82 22.83 5.62
C VAL A 443 -5.73 23.04 4.58
N SER A 444 -6.08 23.52 3.38
CA SER A 444 -5.12 23.90 2.33
C SER A 444 -5.63 25.08 1.52
N PHE A 445 -4.73 25.98 1.12
CA PHE A 445 -5.04 27.00 0.12
C PHE A 445 -5.06 26.40 -1.29
N ALA A 446 -5.84 27.01 -2.18
CA ALA A 446 -5.70 26.84 -3.62
C ALA A 446 -4.45 27.60 -4.13
N PRO A 447 -3.86 27.18 -5.27
CA PRO A 447 -2.67 27.81 -5.85
C PRO A 447 -2.83 29.30 -6.20
N ASP A 448 -4.06 29.74 -6.47
CA ASP A 448 -4.38 31.15 -6.71
C ASP A 448 -4.53 31.98 -5.42
N GLY A 449 -4.53 31.32 -4.26
CA GLY A 449 -4.71 31.92 -2.94
C GLY A 449 -6.13 32.42 -2.65
N ASN A 450 -7.09 32.24 -3.56
CA ASN A 450 -8.44 32.76 -3.38
C ASN A 450 -9.33 31.79 -2.60
N LEU A 451 -9.09 30.49 -2.75
CA LEU A 451 -9.91 29.46 -2.10
C LEU A 451 -9.14 28.72 -1.00
N ILE A 452 -9.87 28.18 -0.03
CA ILE A 452 -9.39 27.25 0.98
C ILE A 452 -10.27 26.01 0.95
N VAL A 453 -9.67 24.82 1.02
CA VAL A 453 -10.38 23.56 1.27
C VAL A 453 -10.17 23.13 2.72
N SER A 454 -11.22 22.62 3.35
CA SER A 454 -11.15 21.97 4.66
C SER A 454 -11.79 20.59 4.62
N GLY A 455 -11.18 19.64 5.33
CA GLY A 455 -11.70 18.28 5.53
C GLY A 455 -11.96 18.00 7.01
N SER A 456 -13.09 17.36 7.30
CA SER A 456 -13.62 17.22 8.66
C SER A 456 -14.00 15.79 9.04
N ALA A 457 -14.09 15.55 10.35
CA ALA A 457 -14.74 14.39 10.95
C ALA A 457 -16.24 14.28 10.59
N ASP A 458 -16.87 15.37 10.13
CA ASP A 458 -18.25 15.33 9.62
C ASP A 458 -18.42 14.63 8.26
N LYS A 459 -17.33 14.04 7.74
CA LYS A 459 -17.25 13.26 6.50
C LYS A 459 -17.33 14.10 5.21
N THR A 460 -17.33 15.43 5.32
CA THR A 460 -17.42 16.34 4.17
C THR A 460 -16.14 17.14 3.94
N LEU A 461 -15.91 17.49 2.67
CA LEU A 461 -15.03 18.62 2.35
C LEU A 461 -15.87 19.88 2.19
N ARG A 462 -15.29 21.03 2.51
CA ARG A 462 -15.85 22.34 2.17
C ARG A 462 -14.80 23.20 1.51
N VAL A 463 -15.22 23.98 0.52
CA VAL A 463 -14.41 25.01 -0.14
C VAL A 463 -14.92 26.37 0.32
N TRP A 464 -14.01 27.27 0.62
CA TRP A 464 -14.29 28.60 1.17
C TRP A 464 -13.58 29.66 0.35
N ASP A 465 -14.24 30.80 0.17
CA ASP A 465 -13.57 32.01 -0.26
C ASP A 465 -12.67 32.52 0.89
N SER A 466 -11.36 32.63 0.63
CA SER A 466 -10.35 32.94 1.65
C SER A 466 -10.43 34.36 2.21
N ALA A 467 -11.07 35.29 1.48
CA ALA A 467 -11.16 36.70 1.87
C ALA A 467 -12.44 36.97 2.68
N THR A 468 -13.54 36.36 2.29
CA THR A 468 -14.87 36.58 2.89
C THR A 468 -15.28 35.50 3.87
N GLY A 469 -14.74 34.29 3.76
CA GLY A 469 -15.14 33.13 4.56
C GLY A 469 -16.44 32.47 4.15
N VAL A 470 -16.99 32.86 3.00
CA VAL A 470 -18.23 32.29 2.49
C VAL A 470 -17.93 30.91 1.86
N ALA A 471 -18.73 29.90 2.20
CA ALA A 471 -18.64 28.59 1.57
C ALA A 471 -19.00 28.67 0.07
N VAL A 472 -18.15 28.10 -0.78
CA VAL A 472 -18.36 28.01 -2.22
C VAL A 472 -19.09 26.71 -2.52
N GLY A 473 -20.39 26.82 -2.83
CA GLY A 473 -21.22 25.67 -3.14
C GLY A 473 -21.67 24.87 -1.92
N ARG A 474 -22.09 23.63 -2.17
CA ARG A 474 -22.51 22.68 -1.12
C ARG A 474 -21.31 21.92 -0.55
N PRO A 475 -21.39 21.35 0.66
CA PRO A 475 -20.39 20.40 1.14
C PRO A 475 -20.20 19.25 0.16
N PHE A 476 -18.98 18.79 -0.03
CA PHE A 476 -18.69 17.68 -0.92
C PHE A 476 -18.92 16.38 -0.14
N GLU A 477 -19.94 15.65 -0.54
CA GLU A 477 -20.39 14.41 0.09
C GLU A 477 -19.93 13.20 -0.75
N GLY A 478 -19.44 12.16 -0.08
CA GLY A 478 -19.09 10.90 -0.74
C GLY A 478 -18.17 10.00 0.10
N HIS A 479 -17.32 10.57 0.96
CA HIS A 479 -16.61 9.79 1.97
C HIS A 479 -17.56 9.27 3.05
N GLN A 480 -17.29 8.08 3.57
CA GLN A 480 -18.16 7.41 4.55
C GLN A 480 -17.72 7.63 6.01
N ARG A 481 -16.48 8.09 6.20
CA ARG A 481 -15.87 8.38 7.51
C ARG A 481 -15.01 9.66 7.45
N ASN A 482 -14.36 9.99 8.55
CA ASN A 482 -13.60 11.23 8.75
C ASN A 482 -12.59 11.46 7.63
N ILE A 483 -12.42 12.71 7.22
CA ILE A 483 -11.39 13.10 6.25
C ILE A 483 -10.18 13.62 7.01
N TYR A 484 -9.01 13.02 6.83
CA TYR A 484 -7.78 13.42 7.53
C TYR A 484 -6.90 14.37 6.75
N SER A 485 -6.96 14.31 5.42
CA SER A 485 -6.08 15.11 4.56
C SER A 485 -6.78 15.47 3.26
N ALA A 486 -6.55 16.70 2.81
CA ALA A 486 -7.04 17.21 1.54
C ALA A 486 -6.08 18.26 0.97
N ALA A 487 -5.93 18.28 -0.35
CA ALA A 487 -5.05 19.22 -1.06
C ALA A 487 -5.64 19.60 -2.43
N PHE A 488 -5.36 20.82 -2.89
CA PHE A 488 -5.66 21.23 -4.27
C PHE A 488 -4.62 20.66 -5.24
N SER A 489 -5.04 20.42 -6.48
CA SER A 489 -4.11 20.20 -7.59
C SER A 489 -3.34 21.49 -7.92
N PRO A 490 -2.15 21.40 -8.56
CA PRO A 490 -1.33 22.56 -8.91
C PRO A 490 -2.02 23.60 -9.81
N ASP A 491 -2.98 23.16 -10.62
CA ASP A 491 -3.82 24.02 -11.47
C ASP A 491 -5.07 24.57 -10.75
N GLY A 492 -5.34 24.14 -9.51
CA GLY A 492 -6.48 24.55 -8.69
C GLY A 492 -7.84 23.96 -9.13
N THR A 493 -7.88 23.14 -10.19
CA THR A 493 -9.14 22.64 -10.76
C THR A 493 -9.69 21.41 -10.04
N ARG A 494 -8.83 20.70 -9.29
CA ARG A 494 -9.17 19.47 -8.57
C ARG A 494 -8.78 19.55 -7.10
N ILE A 495 -9.44 18.74 -6.30
CA ILE A 495 -9.10 18.49 -4.90
C ILE A 495 -8.90 17.00 -4.72
N VAL A 496 -7.88 16.58 -3.97
CA VAL A 496 -7.72 15.20 -3.51
C VAL A 496 -8.03 15.12 -2.04
N SER A 497 -8.64 14.02 -1.59
CA SER A 497 -8.85 13.73 -0.17
C SER A 497 -8.54 12.29 0.19
N GLY A 498 -7.99 12.10 1.39
CA GLY A 498 -7.79 10.81 2.05
C GLY A 498 -8.61 10.71 3.33
N SER A 499 -9.26 9.57 3.53
CA SER A 499 -10.23 9.37 4.59
C SER A 499 -9.96 8.11 5.42
N HIS A 500 -10.56 8.10 6.62
CA HIS A 500 -10.73 6.93 7.46
C HIS A 500 -11.54 5.81 6.78
N ASP A 501 -12.27 6.10 5.70
CA ASP A 501 -12.94 5.05 4.91
C ASP A 501 -11.99 4.26 3.98
N TYR A 502 -10.67 4.48 4.11
CA TYR A 502 -9.59 3.81 3.38
C TYR A 502 -9.48 4.20 1.90
N THR A 503 -10.31 5.15 1.45
CA THR A 503 -10.32 5.59 0.05
C THR A 503 -9.60 6.91 -0.15
N VAL A 504 -9.07 7.09 -1.36
CA VAL A 504 -8.65 8.38 -1.88
C VAL A 504 -9.64 8.81 -2.96
N ARG A 505 -10.09 10.07 -2.92
CA ARG A 505 -11.04 10.61 -3.91
C ARG A 505 -10.51 11.89 -4.54
N VAL A 506 -10.86 12.11 -5.81
CA VAL A 506 -10.55 13.33 -6.54
C VAL A 506 -11.85 14.03 -6.92
N TRP A 507 -11.93 15.31 -6.58
CA TRP A 507 -13.12 16.14 -6.71
C TRP A 507 -12.88 17.28 -7.67
N ASP A 508 -13.93 17.71 -8.34
CA ASP A 508 -13.99 19.00 -9.03
C ASP A 508 -14.03 20.11 -7.99
N SER A 509 -13.08 21.05 -8.04
CA SER A 509 -12.99 22.13 -7.05
C SER A 509 -14.14 23.13 -7.11
N THR A 510 -14.85 23.21 -8.24
CA THR A 510 -15.91 24.19 -8.48
C THR A 510 -17.29 23.65 -8.11
N ASN A 511 -17.60 22.40 -8.48
CA ASN A 511 -18.94 21.83 -8.30
C ASN A 511 -19.01 20.70 -7.26
N GLY A 512 -17.86 20.18 -6.79
CA GLY A 512 -17.80 19.14 -5.77
C GLY A 512 -18.19 17.74 -6.22
N SER A 513 -18.26 17.49 -7.53
CA SER A 513 -18.45 16.14 -8.06
C SER A 513 -17.16 15.33 -7.96
N VAL A 514 -17.29 14.02 -7.76
CA VAL A 514 -16.14 13.10 -7.80
C VAL A 514 -15.75 12.92 -9.28
N ILE A 515 -14.55 13.36 -9.64
CA ILE A 515 -13.98 13.23 -11.00
C ILE A 515 -13.27 11.88 -11.16
N ALA A 516 -12.60 11.40 -10.10
CA ALA A 516 -11.93 10.11 -10.08
C ALA A 516 -11.96 9.49 -8.66
N GLY A 517 -11.96 8.16 -8.62
CA GLY A 517 -12.14 7.37 -7.41
C GLY A 517 -13.60 6.98 -7.12
N PRO A 518 -13.88 6.29 -5.99
CA PRO A 518 -12.95 6.02 -4.90
C PRO A 518 -11.77 5.14 -5.34
N PHE A 519 -10.55 5.60 -5.06
CA PHE A 519 -9.35 4.80 -5.23
C PHE A 519 -9.22 3.87 -4.03
N GLU A 520 -9.46 2.59 -4.31
CA GLU A 520 -9.40 1.53 -3.32
C GLU A 520 -8.08 0.78 -3.45
N GLY A 521 -7.43 0.54 -2.31
CA GLY A 521 -6.09 -0.01 -2.28
C GLY A 521 -5.57 -0.13 -0.86
N HIS A 522 -5.70 0.95 -0.10
CA HIS A 522 -5.31 0.96 1.30
C HIS A 522 -6.18 0.04 2.15
N GLN A 523 -5.54 -0.61 3.13
CA GLN A 523 -6.19 -1.56 4.04
C GLN A 523 -6.49 -0.95 5.42
N SER A 524 -6.27 0.35 5.57
CA SER A 524 -6.44 1.09 6.82
C SER A 524 -6.60 2.60 6.51
N PRO A 525 -6.94 3.47 7.48
CA PRO A 525 -7.16 4.89 7.24
C PRO A 525 -6.06 5.57 6.43
N VAL A 526 -6.45 6.40 5.47
CA VAL A 526 -5.53 7.26 4.72
C VAL A 526 -5.34 8.55 5.50
N THR A 527 -4.13 8.76 6.02
CA THR A 527 -3.83 9.86 6.95
C THR A 527 -3.33 11.10 6.23
N SER A 528 -2.74 10.94 5.04
CA SER A 528 -2.10 12.04 4.30
C SER A 528 -2.16 11.78 2.80
N VAL A 529 -2.48 12.83 2.03
CA VAL A 529 -2.52 12.81 0.56
C VAL A 529 -1.87 14.06 -0.02
N ALA A 530 -1.26 13.94 -1.20
CA ALA A 530 -0.73 15.07 -1.96
C ALA A 530 -0.78 14.80 -3.47
N PHE A 531 -0.99 15.85 -4.27
CA PHE A 531 -0.72 15.79 -5.72
C PHE A 531 0.77 15.93 -6.00
N ASP A 532 1.21 15.36 -7.11
CA ASP A 532 2.50 15.71 -7.69
C ASP A 532 2.47 17.08 -8.39
N PRO A 533 3.64 17.66 -8.71
CA PRO A 533 3.72 19.03 -9.23
C PRO A 533 3.04 19.24 -10.59
N ASP A 534 2.85 18.18 -11.38
CA ASP A 534 2.09 18.24 -12.64
C ASP A 534 0.60 17.87 -12.47
N GLY A 535 0.21 17.39 -11.28
CA GLY A 535 -1.14 16.99 -10.92
C GLY A 535 -1.60 15.67 -11.54
N LYS A 536 -0.75 14.90 -12.22
CA LYS A 536 -1.13 13.63 -12.86
C LYS A 536 -1.12 12.47 -11.89
N ARG A 537 -0.38 12.56 -10.78
CA ARG A 537 -0.30 11.50 -9.77
C ARG A 537 -0.68 12.01 -8.40
N ILE A 538 -1.11 11.08 -7.57
CA ILE A 538 -1.40 11.32 -6.15
C ILE A 538 -0.53 10.40 -5.32
N VAL A 539 0.05 10.91 -4.25
CA VAL A 539 0.70 10.11 -3.21
C VAL A 539 -0.18 10.07 -1.99
N SER A 540 -0.33 8.90 -1.38
CA SER A 540 -1.03 8.73 -0.11
C SER A 540 -0.24 7.89 0.88
N GLY A 541 -0.28 8.29 2.15
CA GLY A 541 0.23 7.51 3.28
C GLY A 541 -0.93 6.99 4.13
N SER A 542 -0.76 5.79 4.70
CA SER A 542 -1.79 5.12 5.47
C SER A 542 -1.27 4.42 6.72
N VAL A 543 -2.21 4.20 7.64
CA VAL A 543 -2.08 3.32 8.82
C VAL A 543 -1.75 1.88 8.42
N ASP A 544 -2.00 1.47 7.16
CA ASP A 544 -1.62 0.15 6.65
C ASP A 544 -0.10 -0.03 6.45
N SER A 545 0.70 0.96 6.86
CA SER A 545 2.16 0.96 6.76
C SER A 545 2.68 1.01 5.30
N THR A 546 1.83 1.47 4.37
CA THR A 546 2.19 1.63 2.95
C THR A 546 2.02 3.06 2.46
N ILE A 547 2.87 3.44 1.49
CA ILE A 547 2.66 4.61 0.65
C ILE A 547 2.15 4.10 -0.70
N ARG A 548 1.13 4.77 -1.27
CA ARG A 548 0.64 4.45 -2.61
C ARG A 548 0.77 5.66 -3.53
N VAL A 549 1.12 5.39 -4.79
CA VAL A 549 1.04 6.36 -5.88
C VAL A 549 -0.14 5.96 -6.78
N TRP A 550 -0.99 6.93 -7.11
CA TRP A 550 -2.21 6.73 -7.91
C TRP A 550 -2.17 7.54 -9.20
N ASP A 551 -2.81 7.02 -10.24
CA ASP A 551 -3.10 7.77 -11.48
C ASP A 551 -4.31 8.69 -11.23
N ALA A 552 -4.08 10.00 -11.17
CA ALA A 552 -5.13 10.98 -10.92
C ALA A 552 -6.01 11.26 -12.15
N GLU A 553 -5.62 10.77 -13.33
CA GLU A 553 -6.36 10.93 -14.59
C GLU A 553 -7.27 9.73 -14.87
N LEU A 554 -7.10 8.62 -14.14
CA LEU A 554 -7.86 7.40 -14.36
C LEU A 554 -9.28 7.54 -13.81
N LYS A 555 -10.24 7.72 -14.71
CA LYS A 555 -11.67 7.58 -14.42
C LYS A 555 -11.97 6.11 -14.17
N VAL A 556 -11.83 5.66 -12.93
CA VAL A 556 -12.30 4.33 -12.53
C VAL A 556 -13.82 4.38 -12.55
N ALA A 557 -14.44 3.75 -13.55
CA ALA A 557 -15.84 3.35 -13.40
C ALA A 557 -15.89 2.32 -12.28
N ALA A 558 -16.83 2.48 -11.33
CA ALA A 558 -17.05 1.55 -10.23
C ALA A 558 -16.90 0.11 -10.74
N ILE A 559 -15.88 -0.60 -10.24
CA ILE A 559 -15.60 -1.98 -10.60
C ILE A 559 -16.84 -2.79 -10.22
N GLU A 560 -17.17 -3.85 -10.97
CA GLU A 560 -18.19 -4.80 -10.53
C GLU A 560 -17.80 -5.28 -9.12
N GLU A 561 -18.52 -4.82 -8.10
CA GLU A 561 -18.28 -5.19 -6.71
C GLU A 561 -18.54 -6.69 -6.58
N PHE A 562 -17.46 -7.46 -6.40
CA PHE A 562 -17.60 -8.84 -5.97
C PHE A 562 -18.16 -8.81 -4.54
N PRO A 563 -19.20 -9.60 -4.21
CA PRO A 563 -19.62 -9.73 -2.83
C PRO A 563 -18.43 -10.20 -2.01
N ASP A 564 -18.00 -9.38 -1.05
CA ASP A 564 -16.94 -9.63 -0.07
C ASP A 564 -17.17 -8.74 1.17
N HIS A 565 -16.30 -8.85 2.17
CA HIS A 565 -16.21 -7.93 3.28
C HIS A 565 -15.49 -6.65 2.86
N ALA A 566 -16.10 -5.49 3.14
CA ALA A 566 -15.49 -4.18 2.90
C ALA A 566 -14.40 -3.82 3.92
N ASP A 567 -14.29 -4.59 5.01
CA ASP A 567 -13.39 -4.34 6.15
C ASP A 567 -12.76 -5.65 6.66
N SER A 568 -11.88 -5.55 7.65
CA SER A 568 -11.14 -6.67 8.24
C SER A 568 -12.04 -7.85 8.60
N VAL A 569 -11.66 -9.07 8.18
CA VAL A 569 -12.40 -10.29 8.51
C VAL A 569 -11.99 -10.75 9.91
N THR A 570 -12.79 -10.40 10.92
CA THR A 570 -12.48 -10.60 12.35
C THR A 570 -12.85 -11.98 12.88
N SER A 571 -13.69 -12.73 12.16
CA SER A 571 -14.08 -14.09 12.56
C SER A 571 -14.37 -14.98 11.37
N VAL A 572 -13.89 -16.22 11.42
CA VAL A 572 -14.15 -17.28 10.43
C VAL A 572 -14.52 -18.58 11.14
N SER A 573 -15.53 -19.28 10.62
CA SER A 573 -15.94 -20.61 11.08
C SER A 573 -16.43 -21.45 9.91
N TYR A 574 -16.18 -22.76 9.95
CA TYR A 574 -16.86 -23.71 9.07
C TYR A 574 -18.25 -24.06 9.62
N SER A 575 -19.18 -24.38 8.72
CA SER A 575 -20.36 -25.15 9.09
C SER A 575 -19.95 -26.59 9.45
N PRO A 576 -20.68 -27.29 10.33
CA PRO A 576 -20.38 -28.67 10.72
C PRO A 576 -20.37 -29.67 9.56
N ASP A 577 -21.11 -29.39 8.49
CA ASP A 577 -21.10 -30.20 7.25
C ASP A 577 -19.90 -29.89 6.32
N GLY A 578 -19.17 -28.80 6.58
CA GLY A 578 -18.02 -28.36 5.79
C GLY A 578 -18.35 -27.74 4.44
N GLU A 579 -19.63 -27.58 4.09
CA GLU A 579 -20.06 -27.01 2.81
C GLU A 579 -20.05 -25.47 2.81
N HIS A 580 -20.04 -24.84 3.99
CA HIS A 580 -20.11 -23.40 4.14
C HIS A 580 -18.99 -22.84 5.02
N ILE A 581 -18.52 -21.64 4.67
CA ILE A 581 -17.64 -20.79 5.48
C ILE A 581 -18.45 -19.59 5.92
N ILE A 582 -18.55 -19.38 7.23
CA ILE A 582 -19.26 -18.26 7.84
C ILE A 582 -18.22 -17.27 8.32
N THR A 583 -18.43 -16.00 7.99
CA THR A 583 -17.45 -14.95 8.23
C THR A 583 -18.11 -13.69 8.77
N GLY A 584 -17.36 -12.99 9.62
CA GLY A 584 -17.74 -11.70 10.16
C GLY A 584 -16.65 -10.66 9.94
N SER A 585 -17.06 -9.44 9.60
CA SER A 585 -16.18 -8.29 9.38
C SER A 585 -16.27 -7.26 10.51
N PHE A 586 -15.18 -6.51 10.71
CA PHE A 586 -15.14 -5.35 11.60
C PHE A 586 -16.22 -4.32 11.29
N SER A 587 -16.72 -4.23 10.05
CA SER A 587 -17.80 -3.31 9.67
C SER A 587 -19.18 -3.69 10.22
N GLY A 588 -19.35 -4.86 10.84
CA GLY A 588 -20.65 -5.37 11.27
C GLY A 588 -21.26 -6.42 10.34
N ALA A 589 -20.67 -6.64 9.16
CA ALA A 589 -21.22 -7.54 8.15
C ALA A 589 -20.96 -9.02 8.47
N VAL A 590 -21.99 -9.85 8.36
CA VAL A 590 -21.90 -11.32 8.45
C VAL A 590 -22.32 -11.95 7.12
N GLN A 591 -21.47 -12.80 6.57
CA GLN A 591 -21.64 -13.43 5.26
C GLN A 591 -21.35 -14.94 5.31
N VAL A 592 -22.08 -15.70 4.48
CA VAL A 592 -21.96 -17.15 4.34
C VAL A 592 -21.55 -17.51 2.92
N TRP A 593 -20.45 -18.22 2.79
CA TRP A 593 -19.82 -18.59 1.52
C TRP A 593 -19.89 -20.09 1.29
N ASN A 594 -19.92 -20.52 0.04
CA ASN A 594 -19.69 -21.91 -0.31
C ASN A 594 -18.19 -22.23 -0.18
N SER A 595 -17.85 -23.28 0.58
CA SER A 595 -16.46 -23.63 0.88
C SER A 595 -15.65 -24.18 -0.30
N LYS A 596 -16.32 -24.59 -1.39
CA LYS A 596 -15.69 -25.14 -2.60
C LYS A 596 -15.62 -24.12 -3.73
N THR A 597 -16.66 -23.30 -3.90
CA THR A 597 -16.77 -22.36 -5.02
C THR A 597 -16.43 -20.92 -4.65
N GLY A 598 -16.46 -20.56 -3.37
CA GLY A 598 -16.31 -19.18 -2.90
C GLY A 598 -17.46 -18.25 -3.22
N LEU A 599 -18.58 -18.77 -3.74
CA LEU A 599 -19.75 -17.96 -4.02
C LEU A 599 -20.49 -17.64 -2.73
N LEU A 600 -20.99 -16.40 -2.63
CA LEU A 600 -21.86 -15.98 -1.53
C LEU A 600 -23.17 -16.76 -1.58
N VAL A 601 -23.49 -17.45 -0.48
CA VAL A 601 -24.71 -18.24 -0.30
C VAL A 601 -25.79 -17.40 0.41
N ALA A 602 -25.40 -16.61 1.42
CA ALA A 602 -26.31 -15.74 2.16
C ALA A 602 -25.58 -14.54 2.78
N GLY A 603 -26.27 -13.41 2.93
CA GLY A 603 -25.75 -12.16 3.50
C GLY A 603 -25.64 -11.02 2.46
N PRO A 604 -25.09 -9.85 2.84
CA PRO A 604 -24.63 -9.51 4.19
C PRO A 604 -25.80 -9.32 5.18
N LEU A 605 -25.63 -9.83 6.41
CA LEU A 605 -26.42 -9.41 7.56
C LEU A 605 -25.62 -8.34 8.31
N GLU A 606 -26.15 -7.12 8.37
CA GLU A 606 -25.50 -5.99 9.03
C GLU A 606 -25.85 -5.91 10.51
N LEU A 607 -24.87 -5.63 11.36
CA LEU A 607 -25.03 -5.29 12.78
C LEU A 607 -24.86 -3.79 13.00
N GLU A 608 -25.45 -3.26 14.08
CA GLU A 608 -25.13 -1.91 14.53
C GLU A 608 -23.73 -1.88 15.19
N GLY A 609 -22.81 -1.14 14.58
CA GLY A 609 -21.44 -0.95 15.07
C GLY A 609 -20.48 -2.09 14.74
N PRO A 610 -19.19 -1.91 15.10
CA PRO A 610 -18.15 -2.84 14.69
C PRO A 610 -18.22 -4.19 15.40
N MET A 611 -17.89 -5.27 14.68
CA MET A 611 -17.69 -6.58 15.32
C MET A 611 -16.24 -6.78 15.75
N SER A 612 -16.06 -7.08 17.03
CA SER A 612 -14.77 -7.55 17.54
C SER A 612 -14.45 -8.99 17.14
N SER A 613 -13.18 -9.37 17.21
CA SER A 613 -12.76 -10.76 17.06
C SER A 613 -13.56 -11.68 17.99
N ARG A 614 -13.95 -12.86 17.50
CA ARG A 614 -14.65 -13.89 18.29
C ARG A 614 -16.09 -13.53 18.72
N SER A 615 -16.71 -12.56 18.04
CA SER A 615 -18.13 -12.20 18.21
C SER A 615 -19.08 -13.06 17.38
N LEU A 616 -18.62 -14.20 16.82
CA LEU A 616 -19.41 -15.08 15.96
C LEU A 616 -19.29 -16.55 16.40
N SER A 617 -20.43 -17.25 16.40
CA SER A 617 -20.50 -18.70 16.61
C SER A 617 -21.62 -19.31 15.77
N THR A 618 -21.50 -20.59 15.40
CA THR A 618 -22.54 -21.32 14.67
C THR A 618 -22.81 -22.68 15.30
N ASP A 619 -24.06 -23.15 15.19
CA ASP A 619 -24.47 -24.53 15.46
C ASP A 619 -24.69 -25.35 14.16
N GLY A 620 -24.40 -24.73 13.00
CA GLY A 620 -24.53 -25.30 11.66
C GLY A 620 -25.75 -24.82 10.87
N GLU A 621 -26.82 -24.38 11.52
CA GLU A 621 -27.99 -23.79 10.84
C GLU A 621 -28.20 -22.33 11.23
N ARG A 622 -27.84 -21.99 12.46
CA ARG A 622 -27.92 -20.66 13.04
C ARG A 622 -26.53 -20.10 13.27
N ILE A 623 -26.46 -18.79 13.16
CA ILE A 623 -25.29 -17.97 13.41
C ILE A 623 -25.69 -17.00 14.52
N VAL A 624 -24.92 -16.96 15.59
CA VAL A 624 -25.03 -15.91 16.59
C VAL A 624 -23.89 -14.93 16.37
N CYS A 625 -24.22 -13.65 16.29
CA CYS A 625 -23.27 -12.57 16.12
C CYS A 625 -23.59 -11.39 17.04
N ILE A 626 -22.56 -10.67 17.46
CA ILE A 626 -22.66 -9.52 18.38
C ILE A 626 -22.00 -8.30 17.76
N GLY A 627 -22.73 -7.17 17.78
CA GLY A 627 -22.22 -5.81 17.51
C GLY A 627 -22.22 -4.93 18.76
N GLU A 628 -22.22 -3.61 18.60
CA GLU A 628 -22.25 -2.68 19.74
C GLU A 628 -23.62 -2.69 20.44
N GLY A 629 -23.74 -3.47 21.52
CA GLY A 629 -24.97 -3.56 22.31
C GLY A 629 -26.10 -4.36 21.64
N GLU A 630 -25.83 -5.00 20.50
CA GLU A 630 -26.77 -5.78 19.71
C GLU A 630 -26.31 -7.24 19.59
N LEU A 631 -27.23 -8.18 19.81
CA LEU A 631 -27.08 -9.61 19.55
C LEU A 631 -28.05 -10.02 18.44
N LYS A 632 -27.56 -10.64 17.36
CA LYS A 632 -28.41 -11.27 16.35
C LYS A 632 -28.21 -12.77 16.32
N ILE A 633 -29.31 -13.50 16.23
CA ILE A 633 -29.36 -14.94 15.94
C ILE A 633 -30.01 -15.09 14.56
N TRP A 634 -29.21 -15.50 13.59
CA TRP A 634 -29.60 -15.59 12.20
C TRP A 634 -29.59 -17.04 11.72
N ASN A 635 -30.74 -17.55 11.28
CA ASN A 635 -30.80 -18.77 10.50
C ASN A 635 -30.60 -18.42 9.04
N TYR A 636 -29.43 -18.72 8.49
CA TYR A 636 -29.07 -18.35 7.12
C TYR A 636 -29.77 -19.20 6.06
N LYS A 637 -30.30 -20.38 6.42
CA LYS A 637 -31.05 -21.26 5.50
C LYS A 637 -32.50 -20.79 5.32
N SER A 638 -33.16 -20.35 6.39
CA SER A 638 -34.54 -19.84 6.36
C SER A 638 -34.63 -18.33 6.16
N GLY A 639 -33.54 -17.60 6.42
CA GLY A 639 -33.49 -16.14 6.42
C GLY A 639 -34.04 -15.47 7.69
N THR A 640 -34.46 -16.24 8.70
CA THR A 640 -35.03 -15.67 9.93
C THR A 640 -33.95 -15.06 10.83
N VAL A 641 -34.17 -13.83 11.29
CA VAL A 641 -33.26 -13.10 12.20
C VAL A 641 -34.01 -12.77 13.49
N VAL A 642 -33.40 -13.09 14.63
CA VAL A 642 -33.83 -12.65 15.96
C VAL A 642 -32.83 -11.64 16.47
N THR A 643 -33.27 -10.41 16.73
CA THR A 643 -32.43 -9.33 17.28
C THR A 643 -32.78 -9.08 18.75
N ARG A 644 -31.74 -8.96 19.58
CA ARG A 644 -31.83 -8.57 20.99
C ARG A 644 -30.92 -7.36 21.23
N LEU A 645 -31.49 -6.29 21.76
CA LEU A 645 -30.76 -5.09 22.16
C LEU A 645 -30.54 -5.12 23.66
N PHE A 646 -29.36 -4.70 24.09
CA PHE A 646 -28.99 -4.57 25.50
C PHE A 646 -28.82 -3.09 25.84
N GLU A 647 -29.47 -2.62 26.90
CA GLU A 647 -29.35 -1.21 27.33
C GLU A 647 -27.92 -0.90 27.78
N LYS A 648 -27.37 0.24 27.33
CA LYS A 648 -26.13 0.83 27.86
C LYS A 648 -26.38 1.22 29.32
N GLU A 649 -26.04 0.37 30.28
CA GLU A 649 -26.06 0.75 31.69
C GLU A 649 -24.91 1.71 31.98
N LEU A 650 -25.24 3.01 32.11
CA LEU A 650 -24.33 4.09 32.52
C LEU A 650 -23.81 3.85 33.96
N GLY A 651 -22.57 3.36 34.09
CA GLY A 651 -21.86 3.29 35.36
C GLY A 651 -21.24 4.64 35.77
N PRO A 652 -20.92 4.88 37.06
CA PRO A 652 -20.41 6.17 37.51
C PRO A 652 -18.93 6.35 37.17
N THR A 653 -18.62 7.48 36.53
CA THR A 653 -17.33 8.21 36.57
C THR A 653 -16.06 7.36 36.51
N SER A 654 -15.95 6.51 35.49
CA SER A 654 -14.68 6.21 34.86
C SER A 654 -14.89 6.39 33.36
N SER A 655 -13.92 6.91 32.63
CA SER A 655 -14.00 7.10 31.18
C SER A 655 -14.14 5.78 30.39
N TYR A 656 -14.16 4.63 31.07
CA TYR A 656 -14.51 3.33 30.51
C TYR A 656 -15.95 2.86 30.78
N ALA A 657 -16.73 3.62 31.55
CA ALA A 657 -18.13 3.32 31.81
C ALA A 657 -19.07 3.64 30.63
N GLU A 658 -18.54 4.12 29.49
CA GLU A 658 -19.32 4.37 28.27
C GLU A 658 -19.46 3.14 27.35
N TYR A 659 -18.73 2.05 27.62
CA TYR A 659 -18.73 0.78 26.87
C TYR A 659 -19.39 -0.38 27.64
N GLY A 660 -20.53 -0.13 28.29
CA GLY A 660 -21.37 -1.21 28.80
C GLY A 660 -21.95 -2.04 27.66
N GLY A 661 -21.24 -3.10 27.23
CA GLY A 661 -21.62 -3.93 26.07
C GLY A 661 -21.17 -5.39 26.16
N ILE A 662 -21.73 -6.24 25.28
CA ILE A 662 -21.36 -7.65 25.14
C ILE A 662 -20.09 -7.74 24.30
N SER A 663 -19.10 -8.51 24.74
CA SER A 663 -17.83 -8.65 24.01
C SER A 663 -17.71 -9.95 23.21
N ARG A 664 -18.26 -11.08 23.68
CA ARG A 664 -18.04 -12.41 23.07
C ARG A 664 -19.28 -13.29 23.17
N CYS A 665 -19.49 -14.16 22.18
CA CYS A 665 -20.53 -15.21 22.23
C CYS A 665 -19.99 -16.58 21.80
N LYS A 666 -20.54 -17.64 22.39
CA LYS A 666 -20.38 -19.02 21.91
C LYS A 666 -21.69 -19.80 22.04
N PHE A 667 -22.03 -20.58 21.02
CA PHE A 667 -23.06 -21.62 21.13
C PHE A 667 -22.54 -22.77 21.98
N SER A 668 -23.41 -23.37 22.77
CA SER A 668 -23.17 -24.69 23.34
C SER A 668 -23.17 -25.76 22.22
N PRO A 669 -22.49 -26.90 22.41
CA PRO A 669 -22.43 -27.96 21.40
C PRO A 669 -23.80 -28.53 21.00
N ASP A 670 -24.78 -28.47 21.90
CA ASP A 670 -26.16 -28.90 21.65
C ASP A 670 -27.02 -27.84 20.94
N GLY A 671 -26.49 -26.64 20.70
CA GLY A 671 -27.19 -25.51 20.10
C GLY A 671 -28.30 -24.91 20.97
N ASN A 672 -28.50 -25.39 22.20
CA ASN A 672 -29.61 -24.97 23.05
C ASN A 672 -29.30 -23.73 23.90
N HIS A 673 -28.02 -23.41 24.08
CA HIS A 673 -27.56 -22.33 24.93
C HIS A 673 -26.55 -21.43 24.21
N ILE A 674 -26.49 -20.18 24.61
CA ILE A 674 -25.53 -19.18 24.12
C ILE A 674 -24.86 -18.56 25.34
N ALA A 675 -23.55 -18.73 25.48
CA ALA A 675 -22.79 -18.01 26.50
C ALA A 675 -22.36 -16.65 25.98
N LEU A 676 -22.55 -15.62 26.80
CA LEU A 676 -22.18 -14.23 26.55
C LEU A 676 -21.25 -13.71 27.63
N VAL A 677 -20.27 -12.90 27.23
CA VAL A 677 -19.38 -12.17 28.13
C VAL A 677 -19.75 -10.69 28.13
N LEU A 678 -19.98 -10.10 29.32
CA LEU A 678 -20.37 -8.70 29.50
C LEU A 678 -19.26 -7.85 30.09
N TRP A 679 -19.14 -6.60 29.64
CA TRP A 679 -18.05 -5.70 30.01
C TRP A 679 -18.28 -4.91 31.32
N ASN A 680 -19.51 -4.77 31.81
CA ASN A 680 -19.76 -4.06 33.07
C ASN A 680 -19.34 -4.91 34.29
N ASN A 681 -18.21 -4.53 34.92
CA ASN A 681 -17.57 -5.16 36.08
C ASN A 681 -16.93 -6.55 35.86
N GLY A 682 -16.59 -6.89 34.60
CA GLY A 682 -15.54 -7.86 34.22
C GLY A 682 -15.72 -9.36 34.53
N ASN A 683 -16.68 -9.78 35.36
CA ASN A 683 -16.66 -11.15 35.90
C ASN A 683 -17.89 -12.01 35.57
N ILE A 684 -18.85 -11.50 34.79
CA ILE A 684 -20.17 -12.13 34.62
C ILE A 684 -20.29 -12.77 33.23
N ILE A 685 -20.58 -14.07 33.21
CA ILE A 685 -21.00 -14.84 32.03
C ILE A 685 -22.50 -14.98 32.10
N ARG A 686 -23.22 -14.51 31.07
CA ARG A 686 -24.67 -14.75 30.93
C ARG A 686 -24.90 -15.92 30.00
N ILE A 687 -25.79 -16.83 30.35
CA ILE A 687 -26.22 -17.91 29.46
C ILE A 687 -27.64 -17.59 28.99
N LEU A 688 -27.82 -17.52 27.68
CA LEU A 688 -29.12 -17.42 27.03
C LEU A 688 -29.55 -18.79 26.54
N ASN A 689 -30.84 -18.97 26.33
CA ASN A 689 -31.39 -20.10 25.57
C ASN A 689 -31.18 -19.87 24.06
N SER A 690 -31.56 -20.87 23.27
CA SER A 690 -31.41 -20.85 21.81
C SER A 690 -32.23 -19.79 21.07
N ASN A 691 -33.18 -19.15 21.76
CA ASN A 691 -34.02 -18.06 21.25
C ASN A 691 -33.50 -16.68 21.68
N GLY A 692 -32.42 -16.63 22.48
CA GLY A 692 -31.84 -15.40 23.00
C GLY A 692 -32.55 -14.84 24.24
N ASP A 693 -33.30 -15.65 24.99
CA ASP A 693 -33.84 -15.27 26.30
C ASP A 693 -32.90 -15.72 27.42
N ASP A 694 -32.87 -15.01 28.54
CA ASP A 694 -32.07 -15.39 29.71
C ASP A 694 -32.43 -16.82 30.17
N ALA A 695 -31.44 -17.72 30.16
CA ALA A 695 -31.59 -19.06 30.70
C ALA A 695 -31.29 -19.05 32.20
N ILE A 696 -32.03 -19.85 32.96
CA ILE A 696 -31.70 -20.12 34.36
C ILE A 696 -30.38 -20.91 34.36
N SER A 697 -29.29 -20.26 34.71
CA SER A 697 -27.95 -20.83 34.69
C SER A 697 -27.21 -20.52 36.00
N PRO A 698 -26.27 -21.39 36.41
CA PRO A 698 -25.46 -21.15 37.60
C PRO A 698 -24.48 -19.99 37.39
N SER A 699 -24.12 -19.29 38.47
CA SER A 699 -23.12 -18.22 38.42
C SER A 699 -21.71 -18.80 38.39
N PHE A 700 -20.87 -18.28 37.47
CA PHE A 700 -19.46 -18.66 37.33
C PHE A 700 -18.57 -17.69 38.13
N ASP A 701 -18.79 -17.65 39.44
CA ASP A 701 -18.17 -16.68 40.33
C ASP A 701 -16.72 -17.08 40.68
N GLY A 702 -15.76 -16.21 40.37
CA GLY A 702 -14.34 -16.42 40.69
C GLY A 702 -13.35 -16.01 39.60
N ASN A 703 -13.83 -15.54 38.44
CA ASN A 703 -12.99 -14.87 37.44
C ASN A 703 -12.43 -13.55 37.99
N THR A 704 -11.18 -13.25 37.65
CA THR A 704 -10.46 -12.03 38.08
C THR A 704 -10.14 -11.19 36.84
N ASN A 705 -10.23 -9.86 36.94
CA ASN A 705 -9.80 -8.93 35.88
C ASN A 705 -10.40 -9.19 34.47
N GLY A 706 -11.72 -9.36 34.32
CA GLY A 706 -12.31 -9.38 32.97
C GLY A 706 -12.15 -10.73 32.25
N VAL A 707 -13.24 -11.38 31.86
CA VAL A 707 -13.15 -12.56 30.97
C VAL A 707 -12.82 -12.11 29.54
N ALA A 708 -11.72 -12.62 28.99
CA ALA A 708 -11.22 -12.33 27.65
C ALA A 708 -11.70 -13.34 26.60
N CYS A 709 -11.84 -14.62 26.99
CA CYS A 709 -12.26 -15.71 26.11
C CYS A 709 -13.09 -16.76 26.86
N ILE A 710 -14.01 -17.40 26.15
CA ILE A 710 -14.84 -18.51 26.63
C ILE A 710 -14.82 -19.66 25.61
N ALA A 711 -14.84 -20.89 26.11
CA ALA A 711 -14.94 -22.09 25.28
C ALA A 711 -15.82 -23.14 25.97
N PHE A 712 -16.72 -23.77 25.22
CA PHE A 712 -17.42 -24.97 25.68
C PHE A 712 -16.62 -26.22 25.36
N SER A 713 -16.63 -27.20 26.26
CA SER A 713 -16.17 -28.54 25.90
C SER A 713 -17.14 -29.16 24.88
N PRO A 714 -16.65 -29.88 23.86
CA PRO A 714 -17.52 -30.53 22.87
C PRO A 714 -18.55 -31.51 23.46
N ASP A 715 -18.27 -32.11 24.61
CA ASP A 715 -19.22 -32.97 25.34
C ASP A 715 -20.35 -32.20 26.06
N GLY A 716 -20.29 -30.86 26.07
CA GLY A 716 -21.26 -29.97 26.71
C GLY A 716 -21.25 -29.99 28.24
N GLY A 717 -20.28 -30.67 28.85
CA GLY A 717 -20.18 -30.80 30.31
C GLY A 717 -19.44 -29.64 30.98
N GLN A 718 -18.54 -28.97 30.27
CA GLN A 718 -17.62 -27.99 30.83
C GLN A 718 -17.67 -26.68 30.05
N ILE A 719 -17.36 -25.59 30.75
CA ILE A 719 -17.08 -24.29 30.16
C ILE A 719 -15.74 -23.80 30.71
N ALA A 720 -14.85 -23.32 29.85
CA ALA A 720 -13.58 -22.75 30.24
C ALA A 720 -13.55 -21.25 29.96
N THR A 721 -12.89 -20.52 30.84
CA THR A 721 -12.78 -19.06 30.83
C THR A 721 -11.32 -18.67 30.92
N GLN A 722 -10.89 -17.72 30.10
CA GLN A 722 -9.56 -17.11 30.19
C GLN A 722 -9.73 -15.61 30.48
N CYS A 723 -9.07 -15.13 31.53
CA CYS A 723 -9.14 -13.74 31.97
C CYS A 723 -8.08 -12.84 31.32
N MET A 724 -8.22 -11.51 31.42
CA MET A 724 -7.22 -10.55 30.92
C MET A 724 -5.91 -10.58 31.71
N ASP A 725 -5.87 -11.18 32.89
CA ASP A 725 -4.65 -11.37 33.70
C ASP A 725 -3.87 -12.64 33.30
N GLY A 726 -4.50 -13.60 32.63
CA GLY A 726 -3.88 -14.81 32.07
C GLY A 726 -4.44 -16.08 32.69
N THR A 727 -5.21 -15.92 33.76
CA THR A 727 -5.75 -17.02 34.52
C THR A 727 -6.80 -17.76 33.70
N ILE A 728 -6.65 -19.08 33.62
CA ILE A 728 -7.62 -19.98 33.00
C ILE A 728 -8.35 -20.75 34.10
N ARG A 729 -9.67 -20.87 33.96
CA ARG A 729 -10.53 -21.66 34.85
C ARG A 729 -11.46 -22.53 34.02
N VAL A 730 -11.71 -23.75 34.49
CA VAL A 730 -12.65 -24.70 33.89
C VAL A 730 -13.75 -24.97 34.91
N TRP A 731 -14.99 -24.86 34.47
CA TRP A 731 -16.18 -24.94 35.29
C TRP A 731 -17.09 -26.05 34.77
N ASP A 732 -17.84 -26.67 35.67
CA ASP A 732 -18.97 -27.52 35.31
C ASP A 732 -20.10 -26.63 34.79
N PHE A 733 -20.55 -26.87 33.57
CA PHE A 733 -21.55 -26.02 32.93
C PHE A 733 -22.92 -26.10 33.62
N LYS A 734 -23.27 -27.28 34.18
CA LYS A 734 -24.60 -27.51 34.78
C LYS A 734 -24.69 -27.00 36.21
N THR A 735 -23.62 -27.14 36.98
CA THR A 735 -23.60 -26.77 38.40
C THR A 735 -22.91 -25.45 38.68
N GLY A 736 -22.13 -24.92 37.73
CA GLY A 736 -21.29 -23.72 37.91
C GLY A 736 -20.10 -23.94 38.84
N ALA A 737 -19.81 -25.20 39.21
CA ALA A 737 -18.73 -25.50 40.12
C ALA A 737 -17.38 -25.35 39.41
N LEU A 738 -16.41 -24.73 40.06
CA LEU A 738 -15.03 -24.70 39.57
C LEU A 738 -14.46 -26.13 39.60
N LEU A 739 -14.07 -26.66 38.43
CA LEU A 739 -13.45 -27.97 38.28
C LEU A 739 -11.93 -27.86 38.39
N VAL A 740 -11.34 -26.91 37.66
CA VAL A 740 -9.88 -26.74 37.52
C VAL A 740 -9.52 -25.26 37.44
N GLY A 741 -8.48 -24.83 38.16
CA GLY A 741 -7.92 -23.47 38.10
C GLY A 741 -7.76 -22.80 39.48
N PRO A 742 -7.09 -21.62 39.54
CA PRO A 742 -6.53 -20.87 38.42
C PRO A 742 -5.28 -21.56 37.84
N LEU A 743 -5.26 -21.72 36.51
CA LEU A 743 -4.06 -22.14 35.78
C LEU A 743 -3.28 -20.87 35.42
N GLU A 744 -2.04 -20.76 35.87
CA GLU A 744 -1.18 -19.60 35.65
C GLU A 744 -0.02 -19.93 34.70
N SER A 745 0.34 -18.99 33.82
CA SER A 745 1.59 -19.06 33.09
C SER A 745 2.74 -18.59 33.99
N ALA A 746 3.94 -19.16 33.82
CA ALA A 746 5.10 -18.91 34.69
C ALA A 746 5.64 -17.46 34.68
N HIS A 747 5.06 -16.55 33.89
CA HIS A 747 5.55 -15.18 33.67
C HIS A 747 4.51 -14.09 34.02
N SER A 748 3.63 -14.34 34.98
CA SER A 748 2.52 -13.46 35.42
C SER A 748 2.91 -12.10 36.04
N ALA A 749 4.15 -11.64 35.87
CA ALA A 749 4.66 -10.41 36.49
C ALA A 749 4.47 -9.13 35.66
N GLU A 750 4.24 -9.21 34.34
CA GLU A 750 4.01 -8.03 33.49
C GLU A 750 2.51 -7.81 33.24
N LYS A 751 1.95 -6.82 33.94
CA LYS A 751 0.50 -6.64 34.15
C LYS A 751 -0.28 -5.96 33.01
N TYR A 752 0.34 -5.60 31.89
CA TYR A 752 -0.34 -4.82 30.85
C TYR A 752 0.14 -5.21 29.45
N ILE A 753 -0.52 -6.19 28.82
CA ILE A 753 -0.31 -6.49 27.39
C ILE A 753 -1.67 -6.70 26.70
N THR A 754 -1.94 -5.82 25.74
CA THR A 754 -2.93 -5.76 24.64
C THR A 754 -4.12 -6.74 24.63
N PHE A 755 -5.33 -6.17 24.46
CA PHE A 755 -6.67 -6.80 24.52
C PHE A 755 -6.96 -7.97 23.57
N ASP A 756 -6.16 -8.22 22.52
CA ASP A 756 -6.56 -9.12 21.41
C ASP A 756 -5.77 -10.43 21.25
N GLY A 757 -4.75 -10.71 22.07
CA GLY A 757 -3.84 -11.87 21.88
C GLY A 757 -4.20 -13.17 22.63
N ARG A 758 -5.43 -13.32 23.12
CA ARG A 758 -5.83 -14.40 24.05
C ARG A 758 -6.91 -15.31 23.47
N TYR A 759 -6.58 -16.59 23.25
CA TYR A 759 -7.49 -17.57 22.67
C TYR A 759 -7.53 -18.84 23.50
N LEU A 760 -8.71 -19.46 23.55
CA LEU A 760 -8.97 -20.68 24.31
C LEU A 760 -9.84 -21.63 23.49
N VAL A 761 -9.44 -22.90 23.40
CA VAL A 761 -10.19 -23.93 22.65
C VAL A 761 -9.99 -25.31 23.25
N PHE A 762 -11.06 -26.10 23.34
CA PHE A 762 -11.00 -27.50 23.79
C PHE A 762 -10.63 -28.43 22.62
N SER A 763 -9.94 -29.53 22.94
CA SER A 763 -9.79 -30.65 22.00
C SER A 763 -11.16 -31.30 21.73
N PRO A 764 -11.36 -31.93 20.56
CA PRO A 764 -12.61 -32.60 20.20
C PRO A 764 -13.06 -33.66 21.22
N ASP A 765 -12.11 -34.30 21.90
CA ASP A 765 -12.36 -35.31 22.93
C ASP A 765 -12.53 -34.74 24.35
N SER A 766 -12.57 -33.40 24.48
CA SER A 766 -12.71 -32.64 25.73
C SER A 766 -11.60 -32.87 26.78
N LYS A 767 -10.54 -33.63 26.46
CA LYS A 767 -9.46 -33.96 27.42
C LYS A 767 -8.38 -32.91 27.53
N TYR A 768 -8.20 -32.11 26.48
CA TYR A 768 -7.17 -31.10 26.43
C TYR A 768 -7.77 -29.72 26.17
N LEU A 769 -7.08 -28.70 26.64
CA LEU A 769 -7.42 -27.30 26.47
C LEU A 769 -6.19 -26.58 25.92
N ALA A 770 -6.29 -25.96 24.76
CA ALA A 770 -5.24 -25.15 24.19
C ALA A 770 -5.48 -23.67 24.50
N SER A 771 -4.43 -22.95 24.88
CA SER A 771 -4.47 -21.53 25.18
C SER A 771 -3.29 -20.77 24.58
N THR A 772 -3.49 -19.51 24.23
CA THR A 772 -2.36 -18.61 23.89
C THR A 772 -1.81 -17.89 25.12
N ASP A 773 -0.50 -17.68 25.12
CA ASP A 773 0.24 -16.88 26.11
C ASP A 773 0.83 -15.66 25.39
N THR A 774 0.14 -14.52 25.47
CA THR A 774 0.49 -13.29 24.72
C THR A 774 1.90 -12.77 25.02
N PRO A 775 2.38 -12.67 26.27
CA PRO A 775 3.74 -12.17 26.54
C PRO A 775 4.85 -12.99 25.89
N THR A 776 4.64 -14.30 25.71
CA THR A 776 5.65 -15.22 25.17
C THR A 776 5.41 -15.61 23.71
N SER A 777 4.27 -15.19 23.12
CA SER A 777 3.81 -15.65 21.81
C SER A 777 3.81 -17.19 21.68
N THR A 778 3.39 -17.89 22.73
CA THR A 778 3.36 -19.37 22.72
C THR A 778 1.95 -19.92 22.76
N VAL A 779 1.80 -21.13 22.21
CA VAL A 779 0.59 -21.95 22.37
C VAL A 779 0.87 -23.02 23.42
N ARG A 780 0.00 -23.13 24.42
CA ARG A 780 0.12 -24.10 25.52
C ARG A 780 -1.03 -25.09 25.49
N LEU A 781 -0.73 -26.33 25.87
CA LEU A 781 -1.72 -27.40 26.00
C LEU A 781 -1.86 -27.79 27.48
N TRP A 782 -3.08 -27.86 27.97
CA TRP A 782 -3.43 -28.21 29.34
C TRP A 782 -4.28 -29.48 29.36
N ASP A 783 -4.08 -30.34 30.35
CA ASP A 783 -5.01 -31.41 30.68
C ASP A 783 -6.25 -30.79 31.36
N SER A 784 -7.42 -30.92 30.75
CA SER A 784 -8.66 -30.26 31.20
C SER A 784 -9.17 -30.79 32.55
N ALA A 785 -8.79 -32.02 32.93
CA ALA A 785 -9.22 -32.65 34.18
C ALA A 785 -8.23 -32.41 35.32
N ARG A 786 -6.93 -32.33 35.02
CA ARG A 786 -5.85 -32.20 36.01
C ARG A 786 -5.35 -30.77 36.17
N GLY A 787 -5.51 -29.91 35.16
CA GLY A 787 -4.93 -28.57 35.15
C GLY A 787 -3.41 -28.54 35.00
N ALA A 788 -2.79 -29.64 34.58
CA ALA A 788 -1.35 -29.70 34.35
C ALA A 788 -1.03 -29.38 32.89
N ALA A 789 0.16 -28.82 32.63
CA ALA A 789 0.67 -28.69 31.27
C ALA A 789 0.82 -30.09 30.65
N ALA A 790 0.19 -30.31 29.50
CA ALA A 790 0.16 -31.59 28.79
C ALA A 790 1.33 -31.75 27.80
N ALA A 791 1.90 -30.63 27.34
CA ALA A 791 3.05 -30.58 26.44
C ALA A 791 3.88 -29.33 26.72
N GLU A 792 5.12 -29.29 26.21
CA GLU A 792 5.93 -28.06 26.19
C GLU A 792 5.25 -26.98 25.32
N PRO A 793 5.42 -25.69 25.64
CA PRO A 793 4.83 -24.61 24.85
C PRO A 793 5.33 -24.63 23.40
N PHE A 794 4.39 -24.57 22.44
CA PHE A 794 4.73 -24.47 21.02
C PHE A 794 5.16 -23.02 20.70
N PRO A 795 6.39 -22.80 20.22
CA PRO A 795 6.91 -21.46 19.99
C PRO A 795 6.41 -20.87 18.66
N GLU A 796 5.71 -19.72 18.69
CA GLU A 796 5.38 -18.99 17.46
C GLU A 796 6.57 -18.11 17.06
N LEU A 797 7.11 -18.31 15.84
CA LEU A 797 8.29 -17.58 15.38
C LEU A 797 7.95 -16.25 14.65
N ALA A 798 6.66 -15.92 14.48
CA ALA A 798 6.19 -14.83 13.64
C ALA A 798 5.37 -13.75 14.38
N GLY A 799 5.51 -13.64 15.71
CA GLY A 799 4.76 -12.67 16.53
C GLY A 799 3.55 -13.29 17.24
N TYR A 800 2.72 -12.46 17.88
CA TYR A 800 1.64 -12.93 18.75
C TYR A 800 0.61 -13.79 18.02
N VAL A 801 0.14 -14.83 18.71
CA VAL A 801 -0.94 -15.70 18.23
C VAL A 801 -2.29 -15.03 18.50
N THR A 802 -3.09 -14.88 17.45
CA THR A 802 -4.39 -14.20 17.46
C THR A 802 -5.56 -15.19 17.50
N SER A 803 -5.38 -16.40 16.96
CA SER A 803 -6.44 -17.41 16.86
C SER A 803 -5.90 -18.85 16.88
N LEU A 804 -6.69 -19.77 17.44
CA LEU A 804 -6.39 -21.21 17.51
C LEU A 804 -7.59 -22.07 17.12
N ALA A 805 -7.35 -23.21 16.49
CA ALA A 805 -8.35 -24.26 16.34
C ALA A 805 -7.70 -25.66 16.38
N PHE A 806 -8.42 -26.65 16.91
CA PHE A 806 -8.03 -28.06 16.81
C PHE A 806 -8.53 -28.67 15.50
N SER A 807 -7.77 -29.62 14.97
CA SER A 807 -8.28 -30.52 13.94
C SER A 807 -9.42 -31.39 14.51
N PRO A 808 -10.36 -31.86 13.67
CA PRO A 808 -11.49 -32.70 14.11
C PRO A 808 -11.06 -34.00 14.82
N ASP A 809 -9.89 -34.54 14.46
CA ASP A 809 -9.28 -35.72 15.09
C ASP A 809 -8.51 -35.40 16.40
N GLY A 810 -8.34 -34.12 16.73
CA GLY A 810 -7.60 -33.65 17.91
C GLY A 810 -6.09 -33.83 17.85
N THR A 811 -5.54 -34.29 16.73
CA THR A 811 -4.10 -34.57 16.57
C THR A 811 -3.28 -33.33 16.22
N ARG A 812 -3.92 -32.29 15.69
CA ARG A 812 -3.27 -31.06 15.21
C ARG A 812 -3.93 -29.81 15.77
N ILE A 813 -3.14 -28.74 15.88
CA ILE A 813 -3.60 -27.39 16.20
C ILE A 813 -3.14 -26.44 15.10
N VAL A 814 -4.00 -25.53 14.66
CA VAL A 814 -3.61 -24.43 13.77
C VAL A 814 -3.58 -23.13 14.55
N SER A 815 -2.52 -22.34 14.35
CA SER A 815 -2.39 -20.97 14.87
C SER A 815 -2.40 -19.96 13.74
N GLY A 816 -3.10 -18.84 13.97
CA GLY A 816 -2.97 -17.60 13.19
C GLY A 816 -2.13 -16.59 13.96
N SER A 817 -1.35 -15.77 13.25
CA SER A 817 -0.43 -14.80 13.86
C SER A 817 -0.60 -13.38 13.30
N VAL A 818 -0.22 -12.39 14.12
CA VAL A 818 0.00 -10.99 13.70
C VAL A 818 1.03 -10.91 12.57
N GLY A 819 1.98 -11.84 12.49
CA GLY A 819 2.95 -11.89 11.39
C GLY A 819 2.41 -12.34 10.05
N SER A 820 1.11 -12.22 9.77
CA SER A 820 0.46 -12.57 8.49
C SER A 820 0.59 -14.04 8.06
N THR A 821 0.88 -14.94 9.00
CA THR A 821 1.11 -16.37 8.73
C THR A 821 0.21 -17.28 9.54
N LEU A 822 0.06 -18.51 9.04
CA LEU A 822 -0.59 -19.61 9.74
C LEU A 822 0.36 -20.80 9.88
N ARG A 823 0.25 -21.55 10.97
CA ARG A 823 1.04 -22.77 11.21
C ARG A 823 0.18 -23.88 11.76
N VAL A 824 0.48 -25.11 11.35
CA VAL A 824 -0.16 -26.32 11.88
C VAL A 824 0.87 -27.10 12.68
N TRP A 825 0.51 -27.44 13.91
CA TRP A 825 1.34 -28.09 14.92
C TRP A 825 0.79 -29.48 15.23
N ASP A 826 1.67 -30.43 15.49
CA ASP A 826 1.32 -31.72 16.05
C ASP A 826 1.11 -31.59 17.57
N THR A 827 -0.04 -32.04 18.05
CA THR A 827 -0.43 -31.86 19.47
C THR A 827 0.40 -32.69 20.44
N HIS A 828 1.01 -33.79 19.98
CA HIS A 828 1.75 -34.72 20.84
C HIS A 828 3.22 -34.34 20.95
N THR A 829 3.82 -33.94 19.83
CA THR A 829 5.25 -33.65 19.70
C THR A 829 5.57 -32.17 19.75
N GLY A 830 4.59 -31.30 19.43
CA GLY A 830 4.81 -29.87 19.26
C GLY A 830 5.60 -29.49 18.01
N ALA A 831 5.87 -30.45 17.13
CA ALA A 831 6.54 -30.19 15.86
C ALA A 831 5.58 -29.48 14.89
N THR A 832 6.14 -28.64 14.02
CA THR A 832 5.39 -28.06 12.91
C THR A 832 5.09 -29.16 11.88
N VAL A 833 3.80 -29.38 11.62
CA VAL A 833 3.29 -30.33 10.62
C VAL A 833 3.20 -29.68 9.25
N ALA A 834 2.74 -28.43 9.19
CA ALA A 834 2.64 -27.66 7.96
C ALA A 834 2.75 -26.15 8.21
N GLY A 835 3.20 -25.41 7.19
CA GLY A 835 3.45 -23.98 7.25
C GLY A 835 4.90 -23.63 7.67
N PRO A 836 5.23 -22.34 7.80
CA PRO A 836 4.30 -21.21 7.80
C PRO A 836 3.64 -20.97 6.44
N PHE A 837 2.31 -20.98 6.42
CA PHE A 837 1.54 -20.56 5.25
C PHE A 837 1.63 -19.04 5.14
N LYS A 838 2.24 -18.57 4.05
CA LYS A 838 2.38 -17.15 3.70
C LYS A 838 1.42 -16.83 2.56
N GLY A 839 0.69 -15.73 2.66
CA GLY A 839 -0.20 -15.27 1.59
C GLY A 839 -1.19 -14.20 2.00
N HIS A 840 -1.51 -14.08 3.29
CA HIS A 840 -2.13 -12.87 3.82
C HIS A 840 -1.14 -11.72 3.81
N THR A 841 -1.62 -10.49 3.57
CA THR A 841 -0.82 -9.26 3.55
C THR A 841 -0.95 -8.45 4.84
N SER A 842 -1.77 -8.93 5.78
CA SER A 842 -1.96 -8.36 7.12
C SER A 842 -2.22 -9.46 8.16
N ASN A 843 -2.52 -9.06 9.40
CA ASN A 843 -2.73 -9.97 10.53
C ASN A 843 -3.83 -10.98 10.22
N VAL A 844 -3.57 -12.26 10.51
CA VAL A 844 -4.62 -13.28 10.51
C VAL A 844 -5.41 -13.12 11.80
N GLU A 845 -6.70 -12.81 11.73
CA GLU A 845 -7.54 -12.55 12.90
C GLU A 845 -8.27 -13.80 13.40
N SER A 846 -8.58 -14.73 12.48
CA SER A 846 -9.33 -15.94 12.82
C SER A 846 -8.96 -17.11 11.93
N VAL A 847 -8.87 -18.29 12.53
CA VAL A 847 -8.60 -19.56 11.83
C VAL A 847 -9.64 -20.62 12.21
N ALA A 848 -9.97 -21.51 11.28
CA ALA A 848 -10.88 -22.63 11.52
C ALA A 848 -10.48 -23.86 10.69
N PHE A 849 -10.47 -25.04 11.30
CA PHE A 849 -10.34 -26.29 10.55
C PHE A 849 -11.62 -26.63 9.82
N ALA A 850 -11.48 -27.15 8.61
CA ALA A 850 -12.57 -27.84 7.93
C ALA A 850 -12.90 -29.15 8.68
N PRO A 851 -14.17 -29.60 8.68
CA PRO A 851 -14.57 -30.87 9.30
C PRO A 851 -13.87 -32.11 8.72
N ASP A 852 -13.30 -32.01 7.52
CA ASP A 852 -12.50 -33.08 6.91
C ASP A 852 -11.08 -33.20 7.51
N GLY A 853 -10.63 -32.21 8.28
CA GLY A 853 -9.30 -32.15 8.86
C GLY A 853 -8.15 -31.96 7.85
N LYS A 854 -8.45 -31.72 6.57
CA LYS A 854 -7.46 -31.53 5.51
C LYS A 854 -7.25 -30.08 5.15
N ARG A 855 -8.27 -29.23 5.42
CA ARG A 855 -8.26 -27.81 5.08
C ARG A 855 -8.38 -26.91 6.30
N VAL A 856 -7.86 -25.69 6.16
CA VAL A 856 -7.99 -24.60 7.14
C VAL A 856 -8.56 -23.38 6.43
N ALA A 857 -9.56 -22.72 6.99
CA ALA A 857 -9.99 -21.39 6.54
C ALA A 857 -9.40 -20.32 7.47
N SER A 858 -9.10 -19.16 6.90
CA SER A 858 -8.59 -18.00 7.65
C SER A 858 -9.21 -16.71 7.17
N GLY A 859 -9.39 -15.79 8.11
CA GLY A 859 -9.79 -14.40 7.86
C GLY A 859 -8.72 -13.45 8.40
N SER A 860 -8.52 -12.34 7.71
CA SER A 860 -7.41 -11.42 7.94
C SER A 860 -7.85 -9.96 7.86
N ARG A 861 -7.02 -9.08 8.47
CA ARG A 861 -7.12 -7.62 8.33
C ARG A 861 -6.92 -7.13 6.89
N ASP A 862 -6.38 -7.97 6.00
CA ASP A 862 -6.27 -7.67 4.57
C ASP A 862 -7.61 -7.79 3.81
N LYS A 863 -8.71 -8.06 4.53
CA LYS A 863 -10.08 -8.20 4.01
C LYS A 863 -10.32 -9.48 3.21
N THR A 864 -9.35 -10.39 3.18
CA THR A 864 -9.48 -11.64 2.42
C THR A 864 -9.84 -12.83 3.30
N ILE A 865 -10.54 -13.78 2.71
CA ILE A 865 -10.76 -15.12 3.27
C ILE A 865 -9.96 -16.10 2.43
N ARG A 866 -9.15 -16.95 3.07
CA ARG A 866 -8.35 -17.97 2.38
C ARG A 866 -8.64 -19.35 2.93
N VAL A 867 -8.72 -20.34 2.04
CA VAL A 867 -8.75 -21.76 2.40
C VAL A 867 -7.42 -22.38 2.00
N TRP A 868 -6.78 -23.05 2.95
CA TRP A 868 -5.47 -23.66 2.86
C TRP A 868 -5.59 -25.18 2.90
N GLU A 869 -4.89 -25.86 1.99
CA GLU A 869 -4.65 -27.30 2.06
C GLU A 869 -3.45 -27.57 2.97
N ILE A 870 -3.59 -28.53 3.89
CA ILE A 870 -2.51 -28.90 4.82
C ILE A 870 -1.48 -29.81 4.13
N GLU A 871 -1.93 -30.63 3.19
CA GLU A 871 -1.07 -31.43 2.32
C GLU A 871 -0.93 -30.73 0.96
N PRO A 872 0.29 -30.65 0.37
CA PRO A 872 0.50 -29.95 -0.89
C PRO A 872 -0.26 -30.63 -2.05
N LEU A 873 -0.81 -29.81 -2.95
CA LEU A 873 -1.34 -30.28 -4.24
C LEU A 873 -0.19 -30.83 -5.10
N ASP A 874 -0.39 -31.97 -5.76
CA ASP A 874 0.63 -32.66 -6.55
C ASP A 874 1.41 -31.69 -7.47
N GLY A 875 2.74 -31.71 -7.37
CA GLY A 875 3.65 -31.01 -8.29
C GLY A 875 4.37 -29.78 -7.72
N TRP A 876 4.01 -29.31 -6.53
CA TRP A 876 4.74 -28.24 -5.81
C TRP A 876 5.42 -28.86 -4.57
N GLY A 877 6.73 -28.69 -4.45
CA GLY A 877 7.50 -29.15 -3.28
C GLY A 877 7.23 -28.32 -2.02
N GLU A 878 8.27 -27.96 -1.28
CA GLU A 878 8.18 -27.04 -0.12
C GLU A 878 7.62 -25.65 -0.51
N HIS A 879 7.09 -24.92 0.47
CA HIS A 879 6.38 -23.63 0.35
C HIS A 879 7.17 -22.53 -0.42
N PRO A 880 6.86 -22.15 -1.69
CA PRO A 880 7.26 -20.90 -2.29
C PRO A 880 6.94 -19.75 -1.36
N CYS A 881 7.96 -18.96 -1.08
CA CYS A 881 7.81 -17.71 -0.39
C CYS A 881 7.61 -16.58 -1.40
N PHE A 882 6.78 -15.62 -1.03
CA PHE A 882 6.79 -14.31 -1.65
C PHE A 882 7.83 -13.43 -0.95
N GLU A 883 8.74 -12.85 -1.72
CA GLU A 883 9.75 -11.91 -1.24
C GLU A 883 9.84 -10.75 -2.22
N ASP A 884 9.55 -9.52 -1.77
CA ASP A 884 9.57 -8.29 -2.59
C ASP A 884 8.79 -8.37 -3.93
N GLY A 885 7.75 -9.20 -3.96
CA GLY A 885 6.92 -9.44 -5.14
C GLY A 885 7.34 -10.63 -6.00
N TRP A 886 8.48 -11.24 -5.71
CA TRP A 886 8.95 -12.44 -6.35
C TRP A 886 8.31 -13.68 -5.74
N LEU A 887 7.74 -14.53 -6.58
CA LEU A 887 7.42 -15.91 -6.27
C LEU A 887 8.72 -16.72 -6.34
N MET A 888 9.18 -17.20 -5.20
CA MET A 888 10.44 -17.94 -5.07
C MET A 888 10.18 -19.45 -5.08
N ASN A 889 11.08 -20.25 -5.65
CA ASN A 889 11.01 -21.71 -5.49
C ASN A 889 11.65 -22.19 -4.17
N SER A 890 11.61 -23.51 -3.93
CA SER A 890 12.23 -24.14 -2.74
C SER A 890 13.75 -23.95 -2.62
N SER A 891 14.43 -23.57 -3.71
CA SER A 891 15.87 -23.25 -3.74
C SER A 891 16.14 -21.75 -3.63
N SER A 892 15.12 -20.94 -3.30
CA SER A 892 15.19 -19.48 -3.25
C SER A 892 15.55 -18.82 -4.59
N GLU A 893 15.10 -19.40 -5.70
CA GLU A 893 15.24 -18.81 -7.05
C GLU A 893 13.97 -18.05 -7.44
N ARG A 894 14.14 -16.91 -8.12
CA ARG A 894 13.07 -15.96 -8.50
C ARG A 894 12.32 -16.44 -9.76
N ILE A 895 11.15 -17.05 -9.59
CA ILE A 895 10.40 -17.65 -10.72
C ILE A 895 9.58 -16.61 -11.50
N LEU A 896 8.78 -15.81 -10.78
CA LEU A 896 7.77 -14.94 -11.38
C LEU A 896 7.56 -13.73 -10.47
N TRP A 897 7.54 -12.53 -11.04
CA TRP A 897 7.20 -11.33 -10.26
C TRP A 897 5.72 -11.01 -10.38
N VAL A 898 5.02 -10.86 -9.25
CA VAL A 898 3.60 -10.55 -9.21
C VAL A 898 3.36 -9.10 -8.77
N PRO A 899 2.59 -8.32 -9.55
CA PRO A 899 2.25 -6.95 -9.20
C PRO A 899 1.53 -6.79 -7.85
N PRO A 900 1.82 -5.74 -7.07
CA PRO A 900 1.21 -5.51 -5.76
C PRO A 900 -0.32 -5.58 -5.75
N TRP A 901 -0.99 -5.03 -6.78
CA TRP A 901 -2.44 -4.99 -6.86
C TRP A 901 -3.11 -6.36 -7.10
N LEU A 902 -2.36 -7.38 -7.50
CA LEU A 902 -2.87 -8.75 -7.71
C LEU A 902 -2.55 -9.71 -6.57
N ARG A 903 -1.67 -9.34 -5.62
CA ARG A 903 -1.20 -10.24 -4.56
C ARG A 903 -2.34 -10.67 -3.62
N ASP A 904 -3.23 -9.74 -3.28
CA ASP A 904 -4.33 -9.96 -2.35
C ASP A 904 -5.30 -11.07 -2.83
N GLY A 905 -5.55 -11.16 -4.15
CA GLY A 905 -6.47 -12.12 -4.77
C GLY A 905 -5.79 -13.34 -5.41
N LEU A 906 -4.47 -13.49 -5.27
CA LEU A 906 -3.71 -14.56 -5.93
C LEU A 906 -3.90 -15.91 -5.23
N TYR A 907 -4.27 -16.93 -5.99
CA TYR A 907 -4.20 -18.32 -5.55
C TYR A 907 -2.73 -18.75 -5.45
N LEU A 908 -2.30 -19.09 -4.24
CA LEU A 908 -1.01 -19.74 -4.01
C LEU A 908 -1.18 -21.27 -4.07
N PRO A 909 -0.10 -22.05 -4.21
CA PRO A 909 -0.20 -23.50 -4.38
C PRO A 909 -0.89 -24.25 -3.23
N TRP A 910 -0.94 -23.66 -2.02
CA TRP A 910 -1.70 -24.21 -0.89
C TRP A 910 -3.11 -23.63 -0.77
N ASN A 911 -3.50 -22.66 -1.60
CA ASN A 911 -4.85 -22.12 -1.57
C ASN A 911 -5.75 -22.92 -2.50
N SER A 912 -6.75 -23.59 -1.93
CA SER A 912 -7.87 -24.13 -2.71
C SER A 912 -8.99 -23.12 -2.92
N LEU A 913 -9.02 -22.05 -2.12
CA LEU A 913 -9.97 -20.95 -2.28
C LEU A 913 -9.39 -19.63 -1.75
N VAL A 914 -9.64 -18.54 -2.48
CA VAL A 914 -9.43 -17.16 -2.02
C VAL A 914 -10.74 -16.41 -2.28
N ILE A 915 -11.20 -15.60 -1.33
CA ILE A 915 -12.34 -14.69 -1.47
C ILE A 915 -11.80 -13.28 -1.19
N CYS A 916 -11.99 -12.39 -2.16
CA CYS A 916 -11.45 -11.03 -2.15
C CYS A 916 -12.32 -10.11 -3.02
N SER A 917 -12.52 -8.88 -2.53
CA SER A 917 -13.30 -7.79 -3.16
C SER A 917 -12.80 -7.39 -4.54
N ARG A 918 -11.51 -7.64 -4.84
CA ARG A 918 -10.89 -7.32 -6.14
C ARG A 918 -10.97 -8.45 -7.16
N GLY A 919 -11.68 -9.53 -6.84
CA GLY A 919 -11.68 -10.75 -7.63
C GLY A 919 -10.44 -11.60 -7.39
N THR A 920 -10.43 -12.81 -7.94
CA THR A 920 -9.43 -13.82 -7.61
C THR A 920 -8.67 -14.26 -8.86
N THR A 921 -7.35 -14.42 -8.76
CA THR A 921 -6.50 -14.74 -9.90
C THR A 921 -5.82 -16.08 -9.67
N LYS A 922 -6.08 -17.04 -10.55
CA LYS A 922 -5.39 -18.33 -10.55
C LYS A 922 -4.38 -18.37 -11.68
N LEU A 923 -3.13 -18.68 -11.30
CA LEU A 923 -2.01 -18.84 -12.21
C LEU A 923 -2.12 -20.19 -12.95
N ASP A 924 -2.04 -20.17 -14.26
CA ASP A 924 -1.76 -21.34 -15.08
C ASP A 924 -0.31 -21.27 -15.56
N LEU A 925 0.52 -22.09 -14.92
CA LEU A 925 1.95 -22.20 -15.22
C LEU A 925 2.28 -23.46 -16.04
N SER A 926 1.28 -24.15 -16.60
CA SER A 926 1.48 -25.43 -17.30
C SER A 926 2.34 -25.34 -18.56
N GLN A 927 2.35 -24.18 -19.22
CA GLN A 927 3.17 -23.88 -20.41
C GLN A 927 4.24 -22.81 -20.13
N PHE A 928 4.40 -22.40 -18.87
CA PHE A 928 5.27 -21.30 -18.48
C PHE A 928 6.73 -21.73 -18.47
N VAL A 929 7.58 -21.00 -19.20
CA VAL A 929 9.03 -21.21 -19.20
C VAL A 929 9.75 -20.13 -18.39
N HIS A 930 10.75 -20.54 -17.62
CA HIS A 930 11.58 -19.68 -16.77
C HIS A 930 12.96 -20.33 -16.57
N GLY A 931 13.83 -19.70 -15.79
CA GLY A 931 15.20 -20.17 -15.57
C GLY A 931 15.97 -20.15 -16.88
N THR A 932 16.78 -21.17 -17.15
CA THR A 932 17.57 -21.27 -18.40
C THR A 932 16.74 -21.45 -19.67
N ASP A 933 15.46 -21.81 -19.53
CA ASP A 933 14.55 -22.05 -20.65
C ASP A 933 13.72 -20.82 -21.04
N TRP A 934 13.88 -19.70 -20.33
CA TRP A 934 13.08 -18.49 -20.53
C TRP A 934 13.12 -17.95 -21.98
N ILE A 935 14.23 -18.16 -22.69
CA ILE A 935 14.42 -17.74 -24.09
C ILE A 935 13.37 -18.39 -25.01
N LYS A 936 12.86 -19.58 -24.66
CA LYS A 936 11.79 -20.29 -25.39
C LYS A 936 10.42 -19.60 -25.26
N CYS A 937 10.28 -18.60 -24.38
CA CYS A 937 9.02 -17.88 -24.19
C CYS A 937 8.51 -17.26 -25.49
N ARG A 938 9.45 -16.85 -26.35
CA ARG A 938 9.20 -16.27 -27.66
C ARG A 938 9.09 -17.37 -28.71
N GLU A 939 7.95 -17.46 -29.38
CA GLU A 939 7.88 -18.21 -30.63
C GLU A 939 8.46 -17.35 -31.75
N ALA A 940 9.24 -17.97 -32.64
CA ALA A 940 9.61 -17.38 -33.92
C ALA A 940 8.37 -17.32 -34.82
N ILE A 941 7.36 -16.54 -34.42
CA ILE A 941 6.27 -16.17 -35.29
C ILE A 941 6.94 -15.45 -36.45
N ARG A 942 6.85 -16.09 -37.62
CA ARG A 942 7.38 -15.63 -38.91
C ARG A 942 7.24 -14.11 -39.04
N GLU A 943 8.20 -13.54 -39.74
CA GLU A 943 8.40 -12.15 -40.22
C GLU A 943 7.19 -11.44 -40.86
N ILE A 944 5.95 -11.89 -40.63
CA ILE A 944 4.71 -11.35 -41.19
C ILE A 944 4.40 -9.94 -40.66
N PHE A 945 4.76 -9.62 -39.42
CA PHE A 945 4.53 -8.25 -38.88
C PHE A 945 5.55 -7.21 -39.35
N GLU A 946 6.72 -7.61 -39.88
CA GLU A 946 7.71 -6.68 -40.44
C GLU A 946 7.55 -6.50 -41.95
N GLU A 947 6.82 -7.40 -42.64
CA GLU A 947 6.55 -7.29 -44.08
C GLU A 947 5.17 -6.66 -44.42
N GLU A 948 4.19 -6.66 -43.51
CA GLU A 948 2.84 -6.10 -43.76
C GLU A 948 2.58 -4.67 -43.22
N LEU A 949 3.55 -4.05 -42.53
CA LEU A 949 3.51 -2.67 -42.01
C LEU A 949 4.63 -1.84 -42.62
#